data_AF-A0A2D5S807-F1
#
_entry.id   AF-A0A2D5S807-F1
#
_cell.length_a   1.000
_cell.length_b   1.000
_cell.length_c   1.000
_cell.angle_alpha   90.00
_cell.angle_beta   90.00
_cell.angle_gamma   90.00
#
_symmetry.space_group_name_H-M   'P 1'
#
loop_
_entity.id
_entity.type
_entity.pdbx_description
1 polymer ?
#
loop_
_entity_poly.entity_id
_entity_poly.type
_entity_poly.pdbx_seq_one_letter_code
_entity_poly.pdbx_strand_id
1 'polypeptide(L)'
;MPATERTFYDQKLLHRLFAVSGLLMLISTIWMFMVDHNRSWKPYQRTASNVEIKMTRWRELQYKTEDQLALNAKLEAELAATLQQPVGKSLIEAFQTEVLANEATKSYSFSSLDDRVSQLESLAGTPEAASVRTKVVDELRAILKRARFREDTLLGKRKFAAANRDKIVADLGLMVRDGRSAEAQQRKQVQVDEVKQDFDDKTVAYDAAKTHREKLRDLVSDITLVEDDARTKLSDSQSALESLKTANRERRSTYFTWYGPLPLPGKKWLELPILDAFNSPRKIENRWSDGLTINYNFSYVRRFDRCTTCHQLMEKALPGQADKAAYESESLVELVISPPDAETLTELEEKLAGDTSPETRLQAIYGLRFAAEGLVTDADVTVQYVAPESLAARASVAMDEGRHAVETGEAIRRQLLAGTLDAGSGAPGIKVGDVIHLFDGDPVLDAGKALFRLLDAAEVGQPATITVRRGLPHPYTSHPRLDLYVSSLSPHKVADFACTICHDGQGSATDFKWASHTPNTERHRQDWARDHGWFDNHHWIYPMSPKRFIESTCLKCHHDVTELQPSQRFPEAPAPKLMKGYHLLREYGCYGCHEINGFESGDRIGPDMRIEPNVFAAALQLKTDPAYDSLDDVAKDWAEQLAQHPEREAVQERLYELLNADKNSTDPKFSKDTHAHLTPLLKKAESPGRLRKSGPALRYIKHKVDAPFLFDWIREPDYFRPSTRMPQFFGLWNHIQGTSGEAMAARYEPIEVLGITTYLLERSQDFAYADPVAGAVPATADRGRTAFQTRGCLACHTHDQFKDADAFRPQDEIVQGPDLSGMGDKLKHETGRKWLYSWVKEPNRYHSRSVMPNLFLDSYQDSDGNTIDPAADIVAFLGESSVNWRPKPDTLTGPADLAKDLNGDGQTGLDDLNDLLGEYLR
;
A
#
# COMPACT_ATOMS: atom_id res chain seq x y z
N MET A 1 -37.19 4.85 90.53
CA MET A 1 -36.42 3.62 90.18
C MET A 1 -35.23 4.06 89.34
N PRO A 2 -34.02 3.53 89.58
CA PRO A 2 -32.78 4.08 89.04
C PRO A 2 -32.73 3.95 87.51
N ALA A 3 -32.18 4.97 86.84
CA ALA A 3 -31.86 4.88 85.43
C ALA A 3 -30.86 3.73 85.25
N THR A 4 -31.29 2.60 84.71
CA THR A 4 -30.38 1.53 84.34
C THR A 4 -29.52 2.04 83.19
N GLU A 5 -28.20 2.16 83.37
CA GLU A 5 -27.22 2.49 82.31
C GLU A 5 -27.10 1.38 81.24
N ARG A 6 -28.19 0.66 80.96
CA ARG A 6 -28.28 -0.33 79.91
C ARG A 6 -28.65 0.40 78.63
N THR A 7 -27.68 0.49 77.73
CA THR A 7 -27.91 0.94 76.35
C THR A 7 -28.88 -0.03 75.65
N PHE A 8 -29.72 0.50 74.74
CA PHE A 8 -30.76 -0.27 74.04
C PHE A 8 -30.20 -1.47 73.25
N TYR A 9 -28.92 -1.41 72.86
CA TYR A 9 -28.18 -2.50 72.22
C TYR A 9 -26.93 -2.86 73.03
N ASP A 10 -26.55 -4.14 73.03
CA ASP A 10 -25.30 -4.59 73.63
C ASP A 10 -24.10 -3.98 72.88
N GLN A 11 -23.40 -3.04 73.53
CA GLN A 11 -22.24 -2.36 72.96
C GLN A 11 -21.13 -3.33 72.53
N LYS A 12 -20.90 -4.44 73.26
CA LYS A 12 -19.89 -5.43 72.88
C LYS A 12 -20.28 -6.15 71.59
N LEU A 13 -21.57 -6.43 71.42
CA LEU A 13 -22.09 -7.01 70.19
C LEU A 13 -21.96 -6.02 69.02
N LEU A 14 -22.33 -4.75 69.24
CA LEU A 14 -22.24 -3.71 68.22
C LEU A 14 -20.78 -3.46 67.77
N HIS A 15 -19.83 -3.39 68.70
CA HIS A 15 -18.41 -3.25 68.37
C HIS A 15 -17.87 -4.45 67.59
N ARG A 16 -18.29 -5.67 67.93
CA ARG A 16 -17.91 -6.88 67.15
C ARG A 16 -18.49 -6.83 65.74
N LEU A 17 -19.77 -6.48 65.60
CA LEU A 17 -20.41 -6.35 64.29
C LEU A 17 -19.76 -5.26 63.44
N PHE A 18 -19.42 -4.12 64.02
CA PHE A 18 -18.72 -3.03 63.33
C PHE A 18 -17.29 -3.43 62.93
N ALA A 19 -16.57 -4.16 63.79
CA ALA A 19 -15.25 -4.68 63.46
C ALA A 19 -15.31 -5.70 62.31
N VAL A 20 -16.29 -6.60 62.32
CA VAL A 20 -16.52 -7.58 61.25
C VAL A 20 -16.92 -6.89 59.95
N SER A 21 -17.85 -5.93 59.98
CA SER A 21 -18.27 -5.20 58.78
C SER A 21 -17.14 -4.34 58.21
N GLY A 22 -16.32 -3.71 59.07
CA GLY A 22 -15.12 -2.99 58.66
C GLY A 22 -14.09 -3.90 57.99
N LEU A 23 -13.88 -5.11 58.53
CA LEU A 23 -12.98 -6.11 57.92
C LEU A 23 -13.52 -6.60 56.57
N LEU A 24 -14.82 -6.90 56.48
CA LEU A 24 -15.47 -7.30 55.22
C LEU A 24 -15.38 -6.20 54.15
N MET A 25 -15.58 -4.95 54.56
CA MET A 25 -15.40 -3.79 53.66
C MET A 25 -13.95 -3.70 53.18
N LEU A 26 -12.97 -3.80 54.08
CA LEU A 26 -11.55 -3.78 53.71
C LEU A 26 -11.19 -4.91 52.73
N ILE A 27 -11.62 -6.15 53.00
CA ILE A 27 -11.40 -7.29 52.11
C ILE A 27 -12.04 -7.03 50.74
N SER A 28 -13.28 -6.54 50.71
CA SER A 28 -13.99 -6.24 49.46
C SER A 28 -13.32 -5.11 48.67
N THR A 29 -12.82 -4.08 49.36
CA THR A 29 -12.07 -2.98 48.73
C THR A 29 -10.74 -3.48 48.15
N ILE A 30 -9.98 -4.29 48.89
CA ILE A 30 -8.74 -4.91 48.38
C ILE A 30 -9.05 -5.81 47.18
N TRP A 31 -10.10 -6.61 47.26
CA TRP A 31 -10.56 -7.47 46.16
C TRP A 31 -10.89 -6.65 44.92
N MET A 32 -11.64 -5.55 45.06
CA MET A 32 -11.96 -4.63 43.97
C MET A 32 -10.69 -4.07 43.31
N PHE A 33 -9.71 -3.63 44.10
CA PHE A 33 -8.42 -3.15 43.56
C PHE A 33 -7.62 -4.27 42.90
N MET A 34 -7.64 -5.50 43.42
CA MET A 34 -7.01 -6.64 42.78
C MET A 34 -7.65 -6.97 41.43
N VAL A 35 -8.99 -6.92 41.33
CA VAL A 35 -9.70 -7.12 40.07
C VAL A 35 -9.35 -6.02 39.06
N ASP A 36 -9.30 -4.75 39.48
CA ASP A 36 -8.90 -3.64 38.61
C ASP A 36 -7.42 -3.70 38.18
N HIS A 37 -6.55 -4.18 39.08
CA HIS A 37 -5.15 -4.43 38.79
C HIS A 37 -4.94 -5.56 37.76
N ASN A 38 -5.86 -6.52 37.70
CA ASN A 38 -5.80 -7.69 36.83
C ASN A 38 -6.71 -7.60 35.58
N ARG A 39 -7.04 -6.39 35.11
CA ARG A 39 -7.77 -6.20 33.84
C ARG A 39 -7.06 -6.91 32.67
N SER A 40 -7.85 -7.49 31.77
CA SER A 40 -7.37 -8.42 30.73
C SER A 40 -6.35 -7.80 29.74
N TRP A 41 -6.37 -6.47 29.55
CA TRP A 41 -5.45 -5.77 28.65
C TRP A 41 -4.06 -5.51 29.23
N LYS A 42 -3.93 -5.43 30.58
CA LYS A 42 -2.66 -5.11 31.25
C LYS A 42 -1.55 -6.15 30.97
N PRO A 43 -1.82 -7.48 30.95
CA PRO A 43 -0.83 -8.48 30.55
C PRO A 43 -0.21 -8.25 29.17
N TYR A 44 -0.98 -7.81 28.17
CA TYR A 44 -0.45 -7.52 26.84
C TYR A 44 0.55 -6.36 26.88
N GLN A 45 0.22 -5.26 27.56
CA GLN A 45 1.18 -4.15 27.72
C GLN A 45 2.43 -4.58 28.51
N ARG A 46 2.28 -5.40 29.56
CA ARG A 46 3.42 -5.92 30.33
C ARG A 46 4.36 -6.72 29.44
N THR A 47 3.81 -7.65 28.67
CA THR A 47 4.57 -8.50 27.75
C THR A 47 5.24 -7.66 26.66
N ALA A 48 4.52 -6.72 26.04
CA ALA A 48 5.09 -5.82 25.04
C ALA A 48 6.27 -5.00 25.59
N SER A 49 6.13 -4.42 26.79
CA SER A 49 7.24 -3.71 27.45
C SER A 49 8.42 -4.64 27.75
N ASN A 50 8.16 -5.87 28.21
CA ASN A 50 9.20 -6.85 28.50
C ASN A 50 9.96 -7.27 27.24
N VAL A 51 9.25 -7.50 26.13
CA VAL A 51 9.85 -7.78 24.82
C VAL A 51 10.77 -6.64 24.39
N GLU A 52 10.32 -5.38 24.46
CA GLU A 52 11.17 -4.23 24.11
C GLU A 52 12.42 -4.14 24.99
N ILE A 53 12.29 -4.36 26.31
CA ILE A 53 13.43 -4.32 27.24
C ILE A 53 14.41 -5.46 26.95
N LYS A 54 13.92 -6.70 26.79
CA LYS A 54 14.74 -7.89 26.49
C LYS A 54 15.46 -7.69 25.15
N MET A 55 14.75 -7.31 24.09
CA MET A 55 15.35 -7.07 22.77
C MET A 55 16.34 -5.91 22.74
N THR A 56 16.06 -4.81 23.46
CA THR A 56 17.02 -3.70 23.58
C THR A 56 18.29 -4.17 24.28
N ARG A 57 18.18 -4.97 25.34
CA ARG A 57 19.33 -5.54 26.06
C ARG A 57 20.11 -6.53 25.19
N TRP A 58 19.44 -7.35 24.38
CA TRP A 58 20.09 -8.31 23.51
C TRP A 58 20.83 -7.61 22.36
N ARG A 59 20.25 -6.55 21.79
CA ARG A 59 20.95 -5.66 20.86
C ARG A 59 22.16 -5.00 21.53
N GLU A 60 22.02 -4.50 22.76
CA GLU A 60 23.15 -3.96 23.52
C GLU A 60 24.29 -4.99 23.69
N LEU A 61 23.96 -6.28 23.90
CA LEU A 61 24.95 -7.36 23.92
C LEU A 61 25.62 -7.56 22.55
N GLN A 62 24.86 -7.51 21.45
CA GLN A 62 25.41 -7.56 20.10
C GLN A 62 26.35 -6.39 19.77
N TYR A 63 26.11 -5.21 20.33
CA TYR A 63 26.98 -4.04 20.15
C TYR A 63 28.22 -4.05 21.07
N LYS A 64 28.25 -4.88 22.12
CA LYS A 64 29.40 -5.03 23.03
C LYS A 64 30.33 -6.18 22.61
N THR A 65 30.52 -6.38 21.32
CA THR A 65 31.48 -7.36 20.79
C THR A 65 32.90 -6.82 20.83
N GLU A 66 33.87 -7.72 20.83
CA GLU A 66 35.30 -7.37 20.71
C GLU A 66 35.56 -6.55 19.44
N ASP A 67 34.90 -6.87 18.33
CA ASP A 67 35.05 -6.15 17.06
C ASP A 67 34.61 -4.68 17.16
N GLN A 68 33.48 -4.40 17.82
CA GLN A 68 32.99 -3.03 17.98
C GLN A 68 33.84 -2.25 18.99
N LEU A 69 34.33 -2.91 20.04
CA LEU A 69 35.27 -2.32 20.98
C LEU A 69 36.62 -2.02 20.29
N ALA A 70 37.09 -2.90 19.41
CA ALA A 70 38.28 -2.69 18.59
C ALA A 70 38.08 -1.55 17.58
N LEU A 71 36.90 -1.47 16.96
CA LEU A 71 36.54 -0.34 16.09
C LEU A 71 36.53 0.99 16.85
N ASN A 72 35.91 1.02 18.04
CA ASN A 72 35.92 2.22 18.89
C ASN A 72 37.34 2.61 19.30
N ALA A 73 38.17 1.66 19.73
CA ALA A 73 39.56 1.92 20.08
C ALA A 73 40.38 2.42 18.87
N LYS A 74 40.11 1.89 17.68
CA LYS A 74 40.73 2.35 16.42
C LYS A 74 40.31 3.79 16.08
N LEU A 75 39.01 4.10 16.17
CA LEU A 75 38.48 5.45 15.91
C LEU A 75 38.98 6.46 16.96
N GLU A 76 39.11 6.06 18.23
CA GLU A 76 39.73 6.87 19.28
C GLU A 76 41.21 7.14 18.98
N ALA A 77 41.95 6.13 18.52
CA ALA A 77 43.34 6.30 18.09
C ALA A 77 43.47 7.19 16.84
N GLU A 78 42.56 7.08 15.88
CA GLU A 78 42.49 7.92 14.67
C GLU A 78 42.20 9.39 15.02
N LEU A 79 41.24 9.64 15.92
CA LEU A 79 40.96 10.98 16.44
C LEU A 79 42.15 11.54 17.21
N ALA A 80 42.78 10.74 18.08
CA ALA A 80 43.96 11.15 18.83
C ALA A 80 45.13 11.51 17.90
N ALA A 81 45.39 10.69 16.88
CA ALA A 81 46.43 10.97 15.89
C ALA A 81 46.13 12.25 15.09
N THR A 82 44.86 12.48 14.72
CA THR A 82 44.42 13.69 14.02
C THR A 82 44.64 14.94 14.87
N LEU A 83 44.32 14.87 16.17
CA LEU A 83 44.50 15.99 17.10
C LEU A 83 45.98 16.36 17.32
N GLN A 84 46.90 15.43 17.06
CA GLN A 84 48.36 15.66 17.18
C GLN A 84 48.99 16.25 15.92
N GLN A 85 48.25 16.33 14.81
CA GLN A 85 48.73 16.96 13.58
C GLN A 85 48.68 18.50 13.66
N PRO A 86 49.57 19.21 12.94
CA PRO A 86 49.49 20.66 12.83
C PRO A 86 48.24 21.10 12.04
N VAL A 87 47.88 22.36 12.18
CA VAL A 87 46.81 22.99 11.39
C VAL A 87 47.41 23.60 10.12
N GLY A 88 46.67 23.60 9.01
CA GLY A 88 47.12 24.19 7.75
C GLY A 88 47.41 25.68 7.89
N LYS A 89 48.68 26.07 7.83
CA LYS A 89 49.14 27.46 8.00
C LYS A 89 48.50 28.44 7.00
N SER A 90 48.32 28.01 5.76
CA SER A 90 47.66 28.80 4.72
C SER A 90 46.19 29.12 5.05
N LEU A 91 45.48 28.21 5.72
CA LEU A 91 44.10 28.44 6.15
C LEU A 91 44.03 29.41 7.34
N ILE A 92 45.01 29.36 8.25
CA ILE A 92 45.14 30.33 9.34
C ILE A 92 45.43 31.73 8.78
N GLU A 93 46.35 31.85 7.83
CA GLU A 93 46.66 33.13 7.16
C GLU A 93 45.44 33.67 6.39
N ALA A 94 44.69 32.81 5.70
CA ALA A 94 43.43 33.19 5.03
C ALA A 94 42.37 33.67 6.03
N PHE A 95 42.26 33.00 7.19
CA PHE A 95 41.36 33.40 8.27
C PHE A 95 41.74 34.77 8.84
N GLN A 96 43.02 34.99 9.14
CA GLN A 96 43.53 36.28 9.61
C GLN A 96 43.27 37.39 8.60
N THR A 97 43.48 37.11 7.31
CA THR A 97 43.23 38.06 6.21
C THR A 97 41.76 38.47 6.13
N GLU A 98 40.84 37.50 6.20
CA GLU A 98 39.41 37.79 6.19
C GLU A 98 38.99 38.59 7.43
N VAL A 99 39.51 38.26 8.63
CA VAL A 99 39.27 39.04 9.86
C VAL A 99 39.75 40.48 9.71
N LEU A 100 40.90 40.73 9.08
CA LEU A 100 41.46 42.06 8.86
C LEU A 100 40.76 42.84 7.73
N ALA A 101 40.10 42.16 6.80
CA ALA A 101 39.36 42.78 5.69
C ALA A 101 38.11 43.54 6.16
N ASN A 102 37.64 43.29 7.39
CA ASN A 102 36.47 43.98 7.96
C ASN A 102 36.90 45.08 8.95
N GLU A 103 36.41 46.32 8.74
CA GLU A 103 36.80 47.49 9.55
C GLU A 103 36.63 47.31 11.05
N ALA A 104 35.61 46.59 11.52
CA ALA A 104 35.37 46.45 12.97
C ALA A 104 36.28 45.42 13.65
N THR A 105 36.97 44.58 12.88
CA THR A 105 37.87 43.54 13.37
C THR A 105 39.32 43.77 12.97
N LYS A 106 39.59 44.85 12.21
CA LYS A 106 40.93 45.27 11.77
C LYS A 106 41.91 45.56 12.92
N SER A 107 41.41 45.81 14.13
CA SER A 107 42.23 46.04 15.34
C SER A 107 42.54 44.78 16.15
N TYR A 108 42.10 43.61 15.69
CA TYR A 108 42.34 42.35 16.39
C TYR A 108 43.83 41.95 16.32
N SER A 109 44.42 41.58 17.45
CA SER A 109 45.79 41.06 17.53
C SER A 109 45.79 39.55 17.43
N PHE A 110 46.61 38.98 16.54
CA PHE A 110 46.76 37.54 16.37
C PHE A 110 47.96 36.96 17.13
N SER A 111 48.70 37.76 17.90
CA SER A 111 49.92 37.31 18.58
C SER A 111 49.73 36.02 19.41
N SER A 112 48.62 35.91 20.16
CA SER A 112 48.31 34.69 20.93
C SER A 112 47.99 33.49 20.05
N LEU A 113 47.33 33.71 18.92
CA LEU A 113 46.99 32.67 17.95
C LEU A 113 48.26 32.17 17.25
N ASP A 114 49.13 33.09 16.79
CA ASP A 114 50.39 32.79 16.11
C ASP A 114 51.37 32.04 17.02
N ASP A 115 51.46 32.45 18.30
CA ASP A 115 52.28 31.76 19.31
C ASP A 115 51.79 30.32 19.52
N ARG A 116 50.46 30.12 19.59
CA ARG A 116 49.85 28.78 19.76
C ARG A 116 50.00 27.91 18.53
N VAL A 117 49.89 28.48 17.33
CA VAL A 117 50.08 27.75 16.06
C VAL A 117 51.55 27.31 15.94
N SER A 118 52.49 28.19 16.27
CA SER A 118 53.93 27.86 16.28
C SER A 118 54.24 26.81 17.35
N GLN A 119 53.64 26.93 18.53
CA GLN A 119 53.74 25.91 19.58
C GLN A 119 53.18 24.56 19.10
N LEU A 120 52.03 24.55 18.41
CA LEU A 120 51.43 23.34 17.86
C LEU A 120 52.32 22.67 16.80
N GLU A 121 52.93 23.45 15.91
CA GLU A 121 53.88 22.94 14.91
C GLU A 121 55.09 22.26 15.59
N SER A 122 55.65 22.88 16.64
CA SER A 122 56.78 22.29 17.39
C SER A 122 56.45 21.04 18.18
N LEU A 123 55.18 20.85 18.56
CA LEU A 123 54.69 19.70 19.33
C LEU A 123 54.03 18.63 18.44
N ALA A 124 54.07 18.80 17.11
CA ALA A 124 53.39 17.90 16.18
C ALA A 124 53.80 16.43 16.42
N GLY A 125 52.78 15.56 16.58
CA GLY A 125 52.97 14.14 16.89
C GLY A 125 53.13 13.80 18.38
N THR A 126 53.09 14.76 19.30
CA THR A 126 53.09 14.50 20.76
C THR A 126 51.69 14.64 21.37
N PRO A 127 51.38 13.95 22.50
CA PRO A 127 50.10 14.09 23.18
C PRO A 127 49.74 15.53 23.59
N GLU A 128 50.75 16.36 23.87
CA GLU A 128 50.59 17.76 24.26
C GLU A 128 50.04 18.63 23.11
N ALA A 129 50.29 18.27 21.85
CA ALA A 129 49.75 18.97 20.68
C ALA A 129 48.21 19.00 20.67
N ALA A 130 47.55 17.92 21.12
CA ALA A 130 46.09 17.85 21.14
C ALA A 130 45.47 18.98 22.00
N SER A 131 46.02 19.22 23.19
CA SER A 131 45.58 20.29 24.10
C SER A 131 45.84 21.69 23.51
N VAL A 132 46.96 21.88 22.81
CA VAL A 132 47.27 23.15 22.14
C VAL A 132 46.34 23.38 20.94
N ARG A 133 46.08 22.35 20.13
CA ARG A 133 45.14 22.40 19.00
C ARG A 133 43.73 22.76 19.43
N THR A 134 43.23 22.17 20.53
CA THR A 134 41.93 22.56 21.09
C THR A 134 41.88 24.05 21.42
N LYS A 135 42.94 24.61 22.04
CA LYS A 135 43.01 26.04 22.34
C LYS A 135 43.05 26.92 21.08
N VAL A 136 43.74 26.49 20.02
CA VAL A 136 43.75 27.19 18.72
C VAL A 136 42.33 27.24 18.15
N VAL A 137 41.64 26.09 18.08
CA VAL A 137 40.27 25.99 17.56
C VAL A 137 39.29 26.81 18.40
N ASP A 138 39.42 26.81 19.73
CA ASP A 138 38.58 27.61 20.63
C ASP A 138 38.75 29.11 20.40
N GLU A 139 39.98 29.57 20.13
CA GLU A 139 40.29 30.96 19.82
C GLU A 139 39.67 31.39 18.47
N LEU A 140 39.77 30.55 17.44
CA LEU A 140 39.11 30.76 16.14
C LEU A 140 37.58 30.83 16.29
N ARG A 141 36.99 29.89 17.05
CA ARG A 141 35.55 29.86 17.34
C ARG A 141 35.10 31.07 18.14
N ALA A 142 35.92 31.60 19.06
CA ALA A 142 35.63 32.82 19.79
C ALA A 142 35.55 34.04 18.87
N ILE A 143 36.42 34.14 17.86
CA ILE A 143 36.39 35.19 16.84
C ILE A 143 35.12 35.05 15.98
N LEU A 144 34.82 33.84 15.51
CA LEU A 144 33.59 33.56 14.76
C LEU A 144 32.32 33.94 15.55
N LYS A 145 32.30 33.65 16.86
CA LYS A 145 31.19 34.02 17.75
C LYS A 145 30.99 35.53 17.84
N ARG A 146 32.07 36.33 17.82
CA ARG A 146 31.98 37.80 17.79
C ARG A 146 31.41 38.28 16.45
N ALA A 147 31.83 37.69 15.33
CA ALA A 147 31.26 38.00 14.02
C ALA A 147 29.75 37.68 13.97
N ARG A 148 29.35 36.53 14.53
CA ARG A 148 27.93 36.16 14.66
C ARG A 148 27.14 37.13 15.52
N PHE A 149 27.68 37.55 16.67
CA PHE A 149 27.02 38.53 17.53
C PHE A 149 26.76 39.86 16.81
N ARG A 150 27.69 40.30 15.97
CA ARG A 150 27.52 41.50 15.14
C ARG A 150 26.44 41.32 14.08
N GLU A 151 26.43 40.19 13.38
CA GLU A 151 25.37 39.86 12.43
C GLU A 151 23.99 39.91 13.11
N ASP A 152 23.83 39.25 14.27
CA ASP A 152 22.57 39.22 15.01
C ASP A 152 22.14 40.64 15.45
N THR A 153 23.11 41.47 15.86
CA THR A 153 22.86 42.89 16.19
C THR A 153 22.36 43.69 14.99
N LEU A 154 22.98 43.52 13.81
CA LEU A 154 22.58 44.20 12.58
C LEU A 154 21.24 43.70 12.05
N LEU A 155 20.97 42.39 12.18
CA LEU A 155 19.67 41.80 11.86
C LEU A 155 18.56 42.41 12.74
N GLY A 156 18.84 42.62 14.03
CA GLY A 156 17.94 43.33 14.93
C GLY A 156 17.63 44.74 14.43
N LYS A 157 18.67 45.54 14.12
CA LYS A 157 18.49 46.90 13.56
C LYS A 157 17.70 46.90 12.25
N ARG A 158 17.95 45.94 11.35
CA ARG A 158 17.20 45.77 10.09
C ARG A 158 15.72 45.48 10.34
N LYS A 159 15.39 44.59 11.29
CA LYS A 159 14.00 44.28 11.65
C LYS A 159 13.25 45.51 12.17
N PHE A 160 13.90 46.34 13.00
CA PHE A 160 13.30 47.60 13.46
C PHE A 160 13.07 48.60 12.32
N ALA A 161 14.03 48.74 11.40
CA ALA A 161 13.87 49.60 10.22
C ALA A 161 12.76 49.11 9.28
N ALA A 162 12.64 47.79 9.07
CA ALA A 162 11.56 47.20 8.29
C ALA A 162 10.18 47.49 8.90
N ALA A 163 10.02 47.29 10.22
CA ALA A 163 8.78 47.59 10.92
C ALA A 163 8.41 49.08 10.86
N ASN A 164 9.40 49.97 10.96
CA ASN A 164 9.19 51.41 10.83
C ASN A 164 8.75 51.79 9.40
N ARG A 165 9.40 51.22 8.38
CA ARG A 165 8.99 51.38 6.97
C ARG A 165 7.56 50.90 6.74
N ASP A 166 7.22 49.69 7.19
CA ASP A 166 5.89 49.10 6.97
C ASP A 166 4.79 49.95 7.62
N LYS A 167 5.04 50.52 8.81
CA LYS A 167 4.15 51.49 9.45
C LYS A 167 3.94 52.73 8.60
N ILE A 168 5.02 53.38 8.14
CA ILE A 168 4.94 54.65 7.39
C ILE A 168 4.30 54.43 6.01
N VAL A 169 4.54 53.28 5.37
CA VAL A 169 3.87 52.87 4.13
C VAL A 169 2.37 52.61 4.35
N ALA A 170 2.00 51.93 5.44
CA ALA A 170 0.60 51.74 5.81
C ALA A 170 -0.11 53.07 6.09
N ASP A 171 0.54 54.01 6.81
CA ASP A 171 0.02 55.36 7.04
C ASP A 171 -0.26 56.09 5.71
N LEU A 172 0.64 55.98 4.72
CA LEU A 172 0.43 56.56 3.38
C LEU A 172 -0.77 55.90 2.67
N GLY A 173 -0.89 54.57 2.73
CA GLY A 173 -2.04 53.85 2.16
C GLY A 173 -3.38 54.28 2.79
N LEU A 174 -3.40 54.53 4.10
CA LEU A 174 -4.56 55.08 4.81
C LEU A 174 -4.87 56.51 4.34
N MET A 175 -3.86 57.36 4.15
CA MET A 175 -4.06 58.73 3.64
C MET A 175 -4.63 58.77 2.22
N VAL A 176 -4.22 57.83 1.36
CA VAL A 176 -4.76 57.65 0.00
C VAL A 176 -6.21 57.20 0.06
N ARG A 177 -6.53 56.20 0.88
CA ARG A 177 -7.91 55.70 1.09
C ARG A 177 -8.84 56.79 1.63
N ASP A 178 -8.36 57.58 2.58
CA ASP A 178 -9.14 58.62 3.27
C ASP A 178 -9.22 59.95 2.50
N GLY A 179 -8.71 60.01 1.26
CA GLY A 179 -8.85 61.17 0.36
C GLY A 179 -8.15 62.45 0.82
N ARG A 180 -7.01 62.34 1.53
CA ARG A 180 -6.23 63.50 2.02
C ARG A 180 -5.59 64.28 0.85
N SER A 181 -5.26 65.57 1.05
CA SER A 181 -4.72 66.43 -0.02
C SER A 181 -3.41 65.91 -0.61
N ALA A 182 -3.17 66.22 -1.89
CA ALA A 182 -1.96 65.81 -2.61
C ALA A 182 -0.66 66.30 -1.93
N GLU A 183 -0.65 67.50 -1.33
CA GLU A 183 0.54 67.95 -0.59
C GLU A 183 0.80 67.15 0.68
N ALA A 184 -0.26 66.70 1.37
CA ALA A 184 -0.12 65.87 2.57
C ALA A 184 0.41 64.48 2.23
N GLN A 185 -0.06 63.90 1.11
CA GLN A 185 0.44 62.64 0.59
C GLN A 185 1.91 62.75 0.15
N GLN A 186 2.29 63.82 -0.56
CA GLN A 186 3.67 64.03 -1.00
C GLN A 186 4.66 64.17 0.17
N ARG A 187 4.29 64.90 1.24
CA ARG A 187 5.13 65.00 2.44
C ARG A 187 5.34 63.64 3.12
N LYS A 188 4.32 62.77 3.10
CA LYS A 188 4.41 61.43 3.66
C LYS A 188 5.20 60.49 2.75
N GLN A 189 5.13 60.66 1.42
CA GLN A 189 5.97 59.93 0.46
C GLN A 189 7.46 60.22 0.67
N VAL A 190 7.85 61.46 0.95
CA VAL A 190 9.25 61.79 1.30
C VAL A 190 9.71 61.01 2.54
N GLN A 191 8.84 60.88 3.56
CA GLN A 191 9.15 60.06 4.74
C GLN A 191 9.26 58.57 4.41
N VAL A 192 8.45 58.06 3.46
CA VAL A 192 8.57 56.68 2.95
C VAL A 192 9.94 56.48 2.30
N ASP A 193 10.38 57.43 1.48
CA ASP A 193 11.66 57.35 0.78
C ASP A 193 12.85 57.40 1.76
N GLU A 194 12.78 58.23 2.80
CA GLU A 194 13.79 58.30 3.88
C GLU A 194 13.89 56.99 4.68
N VAL A 195 12.75 56.42 5.13
CA VAL A 195 12.78 55.15 5.89
C VAL A 195 13.11 53.96 5.00
N LYS A 196 12.84 54.05 3.69
CA LYS A 196 13.29 53.07 2.70
C LYS A 196 14.82 53.11 2.56
N GLN A 197 15.41 54.29 2.43
CA GLN A 197 16.87 54.44 2.38
C GLN A 197 17.53 53.91 3.67
N ASP A 198 16.98 54.21 4.85
CA ASP A 198 17.50 53.68 6.13
C ASP A 198 17.43 52.14 6.21
N PHE A 199 16.37 51.53 5.66
CA PHE A 199 16.23 50.08 5.56
C PHE A 199 17.24 49.47 4.57
N ASP A 200 17.41 50.09 3.41
CA ASP A 200 18.34 49.63 2.37
C ASP A 200 19.79 49.70 2.90
N ASP A 201 20.20 50.79 3.56
CA ASP A 201 21.52 50.94 4.18
C ASP A 201 21.80 49.86 5.24
N LYS A 202 20.80 49.56 6.09
CA LYS A 202 20.93 48.49 7.10
C LYS A 202 20.94 47.10 6.49
N THR A 203 20.28 46.92 5.35
CA THR A 203 20.29 45.66 4.60
C THR A 203 21.68 45.40 4.03
N VAL A 204 22.31 46.40 3.39
CA VAL A 204 23.69 46.32 2.91
C VAL A 204 24.65 46.00 4.06
N ALA A 205 24.52 46.66 5.21
CA ALA A 205 25.36 46.40 6.38
C ALA A 205 25.17 44.97 6.96
N TYR A 206 23.93 44.48 7.00
CA TYR A 206 23.63 43.11 7.43
C TYR A 206 24.21 42.08 6.45
N ASP A 207 24.01 42.26 5.15
CA ASP A 207 24.48 41.32 4.12
C ASP A 207 26.02 41.23 4.11
N ALA A 208 26.71 42.35 4.29
CA ALA A 208 28.17 42.38 4.43
C ALA A 208 28.63 41.62 5.69
N ALA A 209 27.96 41.80 6.83
CA ALA A 209 28.30 41.09 8.08
C ALA A 209 28.00 39.59 8.00
N LYS A 210 26.89 39.21 7.35
CA LYS A 210 26.54 37.82 7.07
C LYS A 210 27.59 37.15 6.18
N THR A 211 27.94 37.78 5.06
CA THR A 211 28.95 37.28 4.11
C THR A 211 30.30 37.05 4.80
N HIS A 212 30.74 38.02 5.60
CA HIS A 212 31.96 37.92 6.37
C HIS A 212 31.93 36.75 7.38
N ARG A 213 30.83 36.62 8.15
CA ARG A 213 30.66 35.50 9.10
C ARG A 213 30.64 34.14 8.39
N GLU A 214 29.99 34.05 7.23
CA GLU A 214 29.92 32.82 6.44
C GLU A 214 31.32 32.41 5.94
N LYS A 215 32.11 33.34 5.40
CA LYS A 215 33.50 33.07 5.03
C LYS A 215 34.36 32.60 6.21
N LEU A 216 34.25 33.27 7.37
CA LEU A 216 34.97 32.85 8.57
C LEU A 216 34.52 31.47 9.06
N ARG A 217 33.22 31.16 8.99
CA ARG A 217 32.69 29.83 9.34
C ARG A 217 33.26 28.78 8.40
N ASP A 218 33.27 29.05 7.10
CA ASP A 218 33.75 28.10 6.09
C ASP A 218 35.25 27.83 6.27
N LEU A 219 36.07 28.86 6.53
CA LEU A 219 37.48 28.69 6.86
C LEU A 219 37.71 27.91 8.16
N VAL A 220 36.92 28.15 9.21
CA VAL A 220 36.99 27.36 10.45
C VAL A 220 36.58 25.91 10.20
N SER A 221 35.56 25.69 9.36
CA SER A 221 35.12 24.35 8.95
C SER A 221 36.21 23.62 8.16
N ASP A 222 36.91 24.29 7.25
CA ASP A 222 38.02 23.71 6.49
C ASP A 222 39.20 23.37 7.41
N ILE A 223 39.47 24.21 8.41
CA ILE A 223 40.49 23.98 9.45
C ILE A 223 40.16 22.75 10.32
N THR A 224 38.88 22.56 10.68
CA THR A 224 38.46 21.47 11.56
C THR A 224 37.96 20.23 10.83
N LEU A 225 37.84 20.24 9.50
CA LEU A 225 37.21 19.19 8.68
C LEU A 225 37.64 17.77 9.07
N VAL A 226 38.94 17.52 9.15
CA VAL A 226 39.49 16.18 9.46
C VAL A 226 39.22 15.78 10.91
N GLU A 227 39.26 16.73 11.84
CA GLU A 227 38.91 16.48 13.25
C GLU A 227 37.41 16.22 13.39
N ASP A 228 36.56 17.02 12.74
CA ASP A 228 35.12 16.92 12.82
C ASP A 228 34.62 15.61 12.17
N ASP A 229 35.24 15.16 11.07
CA ASP A 229 34.96 13.84 10.46
C ASP A 229 35.34 12.68 11.40
N ALA A 230 36.56 12.69 11.95
CA ALA A 230 37.02 11.67 12.90
C ALA A 230 36.15 11.64 14.17
N ARG A 231 35.79 12.82 14.70
CA ARG A 231 34.92 12.97 15.87
C ARG A 231 33.49 12.51 15.57
N THR A 232 32.98 12.79 14.38
CA THR A 232 31.65 12.33 13.93
C THR A 232 31.63 10.81 13.82
N LYS A 233 32.62 10.19 13.16
CA LYS A 233 32.73 8.72 13.07
C LYS A 233 32.76 8.05 14.44
N LEU A 234 33.55 8.58 15.38
CA LEU A 234 33.61 8.06 16.75
C LEU A 234 32.29 8.26 17.48
N SER A 235 31.70 9.46 17.39
CA SER A 235 30.41 9.78 18.00
C SER A 235 29.29 8.90 17.47
N ASP A 236 29.21 8.68 16.16
CA ASP A 236 28.19 7.86 15.52
C ASP A 236 28.30 6.40 15.99
N SER A 237 29.53 5.87 16.03
CA SER A 237 29.81 4.53 16.55
C SER A 237 29.41 4.36 18.02
N GLN A 238 29.64 5.37 18.87
CA GLN A 238 29.31 5.34 20.30
C GLN A 238 27.83 5.65 20.58
N SER A 239 27.20 6.50 19.76
CA SER A 239 25.85 7.02 19.99
C SER A 239 24.78 5.93 19.95
N ALA A 240 24.95 4.91 19.11
CA ALA A 240 24.05 3.77 19.03
C ALA A 240 24.01 3.00 20.36
N LEU A 241 25.19 2.73 20.93
CA LEU A 241 25.32 2.03 22.21
C LEU A 241 24.80 2.88 23.38
N GLU A 242 25.12 4.18 23.42
CA GLU A 242 24.63 5.09 24.47
C GLU A 242 23.11 5.30 24.40
N SER A 243 22.54 5.34 23.20
CA SER A 243 21.09 5.37 22.98
C SER A 243 20.43 4.09 23.48
N LEU A 244 21.01 2.91 23.19
CA LEU A 244 20.52 1.63 23.69
C LEU A 244 20.59 1.55 25.23
N LYS A 245 21.70 1.99 25.84
CA LYS A 245 21.86 2.05 27.30
C LYS A 245 20.85 2.99 27.96
N THR A 246 20.65 4.18 27.39
CA THR A 246 19.68 5.17 27.87
C THR A 246 18.26 4.61 27.78
N ALA A 247 17.88 4.04 26.64
CA ALA A 247 16.59 3.40 26.45
C ALA A 247 16.36 2.23 27.43
N ASN A 248 17.39 1.42 27.70
CA ASN A 248 17.33 0.33 28.69
C ASN A 248 17.13 0.88 30.11
N ARG A 249 17.84 1.97 30.49
CA ARG A 249 17.70 2.60 31.81
C ARG A 249 16.31 3.23 32.00
N GLU A 250 15.77 3.92 31.00
CA GLU A 250 14.47 4.59 31.09
C GLU A 250 13.29 3.62 31.17
N ARG A 251 13.37 2.48 30.46
CA ARG A 251 12.31 1.47 30.38
C ARG A 251 12.27 0.52 31.58
N ARG A 252 13.35 0.40 32.35
CA ARG A 252 13.40 -0.48 33.54
C ARG A 252 12.47 0.05 34.66
N SER A 253 11.61 -0.83 35.17
CA SER A 253 10.87 -0.61 36.41
C SER A 253 11.61 -1.23 37.60
N THR A 254 12.34 -0.42 38.36
CA THR A 254 13.02 -0.85 39.59
C THR A 254 12.22 -0.45 40.83
N TYR A 255 12.39 -1.18 41.94
CA TYR A 255 11.85 -0.79 43.25
C TYR A 255 12.57 0.42 43.83
N PHE A 256 13.87 0.56 43.55
CA PHE A 256 14.67 1.70 44.02
C PHE A 256 15.45 2.29 42.85
N THR A 257 15.48 3.61 42.76
CA THR A 257 16.31 4.37 41.82
C THR A 257 17.30 5.23 42.62
N TRP A 258 18.56 5.20 42.21
CA TRP A 258 19.64 5.88 42.91
C TRP A 258 19.94 7.21 42.20
N TYR A 259 19.50 8.31 42.80
CA TYR A 259 19.84 9.68 42.38
C TYR A 259 20.72 10.30 43.48
N GLY A 260 21.98 9.85 43.58
CA GLY A 260 22.89 10.20 44.67
C GLY A 260 22.97 9.13 45.77
N PRO A 261 23.37 9.48 47.01
CA PRO A 261 23.65 8.51 48.08
C PRO A 261 22.41 7.91 48.75
N LEU A 262 21.21 8.46 48.50
CA LEU A 262 19.95 7.96 49.04
C LEU A 262 19.08 7.32 47.96
N PRO A 263 18.55 6.09 48.17
CA PRO A 263 17.64 5.45 47.25
C PRO A 263 16.24 6.07 47.33
N LEU A 264 15.67 6.46 46.18
CA LEU A 264 14.27 6.89 46.07
C LEU A 264 13.38 5.74 45.56
N PRO A 265 12.07 5.74 45.88
CA PRO A 265 11.13 4.76 45.33
C PRO A 265 11.09 4.83 43.80
N GLY A 266 11.35 3.71 43.14
CA GLY A 266 11.33 3.59 41.67
C GLY A 266 9.94 3.28 41.09
N LYS A 267 9.84 3.21 39.76
CA LYS A 267 8.58 3.02 39.01
C LYS A 267 7.80 1.76 39.41
N LYS A 268 8.46 0.73 39.93
CA LYS A 268 7.81 -0.54 40.32
C LYS A 268 6.86 -0.39 41.51
N TRP A 269 7.01 0.65 42.33
CA TRP A 269 6.04 0.96 43.40
C TRP A 269 4.68 1.41 42.84
N LEU A 270 4.68 2.11 41.70
CA LEU A 270 3.44 2.57 41.05
C LEU A 270 2.64 1.42 40.42
N GLU A 271 3.25 0.24 40.26
CA GLU A 271 2.60 -0.96 39.73
C GLU A 271 1.89 -1.79 40.82
N LEU A 272 1.91 -1.38 42.10
CA LEU A 272 1.22 -2.11 43.18
C LEU A 272 -0.30 -1.89 43.12
N PRO A 273 -1.15 -2.89 43.48
CA PRO A 273 -2.60 -2.87 43.21
C PRO A 273 -3.36 -1.60 43.63
N ILE A 274 -3.00 -0.98 44.75
CA ILE A 274 -3.66 0.26 45.23
C ILE A 274 -3.09 1.50 44.52
N LEU A 275 -1.77 1.58 44.33
CA LEU A 275 -1.12 2.75 43.71
C LEU A 275 -1.36 2.81 42.20
N ASP A 276 -1.45 1.64 41.57
CA ASP A 276 -1.80 1.47 40.16
C ASP A 276 -3.18 2.09 39.86
N ALA A 277 -4.14 1.98 40.79
CA ALA A 277 -5.47 2.57 40.60
C ALA A 277 -5.47 4.11 40.54
N PHE A 278 -4.54 4.78 41.22
CA PHE A 278 -4.48 6.25 41.25
C PHE A 278 -3.48 6.84 40.24
N ASN A 279 -2.40 6.14 39.94
CA ASN A 279 -1.39 6.60 38.99
C ASN A 279 -0.73 5.45 38.23
N SER A 280 -1.54 4.65 37.52
CA SER A 280 -1.05 3.54 36.71
C SER A 280 -0.05 4.03 35.65
N PRO A 281 1.14 3.42 35.57
CA PRO A 281 2.07 3.63 34.45
C PRO A 281 1.52 3.07 33.13
N ARG A 282 0.53 2.18 33.18
CA ARG A 282 -0.12 1.52 32.03
C ARG A 282 -1.50 2.09 31.83
N LYS A 283 -1.82 2.59 30.64
CA LYS A 283 -3.10 3.26 30.37
C LYS A 283 -3.75 2.71 29.13
N ILE A 284 -5.07 2.78 29.09
CA ILE A 284 -5.85 2.55 27.87
C ILE A 284 -5.50 3.69 26.91
N GLU A 285 -5.07 3.32 25.71
CA GLU A 285 -4.82 4.28 24.65
C GLU A 285 -6.08 4.49 23.84
N ASN A 286 -6.43 5.75 23.62
CA ASN A 286 -7.59 6.15 22.84
C ASN A 286 -7.11 6.90 21.60
N ARG A 287 -7.47 6.40 20.42
CA ARG A 287 -7.23 7.04 19.13
C ARG A 287 -8.57 7.44 18.52
N TRP A 288 -8.60 8.62 17.93
CA TRP A 288 -9.76 9.19 17.26
C TRP A 288 -9.37 9.47 15.82
N SER A 289 -10.08 8.91 14.87
CA SER A 289 -9.83 9.22 13.46
C SER A 289 -10.24 10.65 13.15
N ASP A 290 -9.53 11.35 12.27
CA ASP A 290 -9.88 12.71 11.87
C ASP A 290 -10.87 12.69 10.70
N GLY A 291 -12.03 13.35 10.84
CA GLY A 291 -13.08 13.40 9.81
C GLY A 291 -13.81 12.08 9.47
N LEU A 292 -13.35 10.91 9.93
CA LEU A 292 -13.94 9.62 9.59
C LEU A 292 -15.03 9.17 10.58
N THR A 293 -16.16 8.70 10.05
CA THR A 293 -17.34 8.27 10.82
C THR A 293 -17.73 6.81 10.52
N ILE A 294 -18.57 6.26 11.37
CA ILE A 294 -19.25 4.98 11.20
C ILE A 294 -20.75 5.19 11.34
N ASN A 295 -21.53 4.59 10.43
CA ASN A 295 -22.98 4.72 10.42
C ASN A 295 -23.61 3.62 11.28
N TYR A 296 -24.28 4.00 12.37
CA TYR A 296 -25.07 3.10 13.21
C TYR A 296 -26.56 3.24 12.92
N ASN A 297 -26.99 2.95 11.68
CA ASN A 297 -28.37 2.98 11.15
C ASN A 297 -29.17 4.29 11.30
N PHE A 298 -28.84 5.17 12.25
CA PHE A 298 -29.60 6.36 12.65
C PHE A 298 -28.69 7.58 12.87
N SER A 299 -27.37 7.39 12.94
CA SER A 299 -26.42 8.47 13.18
C SER A 299 -25.01 8.08 12.74
N TYR A 300 -24.29 9.07 12.21
CA TYR A 300 -22.86 8.98 11.97
C TYR A 300 -22.11 9.36 13.24
N VAL A 301 -21.38 8.41 13.80
CA VAL A 301 -20.55 8.64 14.98
C VAL A 301 -19.09 8.64 14.54
N ARG A 302 -18.29 9.54 15.11
CA ARG A 302 -16.84 9.54 14.88
C ARG A 302 -16.24 8.18 15.24
N ARG A 303 -15.38 7.62 14.38
CA ARG A 303 -14.71 6.37 14.69
C ARG A 303 -13.75 6.57 15.87
N PHE A 304 -13.75 5.58 16.74
CA PHE A 304 -13.03 5.57 18.00
C PHE A 304 -12.34 4.23 18.17
N ASP A 305 -11.11 4.23 18.69
CA ASP A 305 -10.26 3.05 18.68
C ASP A 305 -9.36 2.95 19.93
N ARG A 306 -9.29 1.75 20.51
CA ARG A 306 -8.45 1.35 21.64
C ARG A 306 -7.56 0.15 21.34
N CYS A 307 -7.49 -0.31 20.10
CA CYS A 307 -6.68 -1.46 19.66
C CYS A 307 -5.20 -1.28 20.04
N THR A 308 -4.70 -0.05 19.99
CA THR A 308 -3.31 0.27 20.37
C THR A 308 -3.02 -0.06 21.83
N THR A 309 -4.03 -0.16 22.70
CA THR A 309 -3.89 -0.61 24.10
C THR A 309 -3.23 -1.98 24.19
N CYS A 310 -3.55 -2.91 23.29
CA CYS A 310 -2.95 -4.24 23.26
C CYS A 310 -1.85 -4.36 22.17
N HIS A 311 -2.03 -3.70 21.02
CA HIS A 311 -1.11 -3.73 19.88
C HIS A 311 0.01 -2.68 19.96
N GLN A 312 0.68 -2.60 21.11
CA GLN A 312 1.66 -1.53 21.42
C GLN A 312 2.90 -1.51 20.49
N LEU A 313 3.23 -2.63 19.86
CA LEU A 313 4.44 -2.77 19.04
C LEU A 313 4.20 -2.53 17.54
N MET A 314 2.96 -2.22 17.14
CA MET A 314 2.56 -2.13 15.74
C MET A 314 3.32 -1.03 14.96
N GLU A 315 3.65 0.10 15.59
CA GLU A 315 4.36 1.24 14.95
C GLU A 315 5.89 1.09 14.98
N LYS A 316 6.43 0.04 15.60
CA LYS A 316 7.87 -0.08 15.81
C LYS A 316 8.57 -0.41 14.50
N ALA A 317 9.45 0.48 14.06
CA ALA A 317 10.30 0.26 12.90
C ALA A 317 11.69 -0.28 13.28
N LEU A 318 12.31 -1.00 12.36
CA LEU A 318 13.68 -1.46 12.52
C LEU A 318 14.63 -0.24 12.64
N PRO A 319 15.62 -0.24 13.55
CA PRO A 319 16.53 0.89 13.68
C PRO A 319 17.23 1.22 12.34
N GLY A 320 17.19 2.49 11.93
CA GLY A 320 17.75 2.96 10.66
C GLY A 320 16.88 2.71 9.41
N GLN A 321 15.77 1.97 9.54
CA GLN A 321 14.85 1.66 8.44
C GLN A 321 13.40 1.92 8.87
N ALA A 322 12.94 3.16 8.70
CA ALA A 322 11.65 3.64 9.21
C ALA A 322 10.41 2.99 8.58
N ASP A 323 10.60 2.31 7.46
CA ASP A 323 9.60 1.61 6.64
C ASP A 323 9.55 0.09 6.89
N LYS A 324 10.54 -0.46 7.61
CA LYS A 324 10.63 -1.90 7.90
C LYS A 324 10.16 -2.22 9.31
N ALA A 325 9.34 -3.25 9.42
CA ALA A 325 8.83 -3.76 10.70
C ALA A 325 9.98 -4.12 11.66
N ALA A 326 9.92 -3.66 12.91
CA ALA A 326 10.89 -4.08 13.94
C ALA A 326 10.65 -5.53 14.38
N TYR A 327 9.38 -5.95 14.40
CA TYR A 327 8.93 -7.25 14.86
C TYR A 327 7.99 -7.87 13.82
N GLU A 328 8.51 -8.79 13.02
CA GLU A 328 7.73 -9.48 11.98
C GLU A 328 6.69 -10.44 12.59
N SER A 329 5.66 -10.79 11.80
CA SER A 329 4.71 -11.82 12.23
C SER A 329 5.38 -13.19 12.29
N GLU A 330 5.01 -13.96 13.31
CA GLU A 330 5.38 -15.36 13.47
C GLU A 330 5.27 -16.17 12.17
N SER A 331 6.37 -16.85 11.81
CA SER A 331 6.46 -17.85 10.75
C SER A 331 7.41 -18.98 11.16
N LEU A 332 7.20 -20.18 10.62
CA LEU A 332 8.11 -21.30 10.81
C LEU A 332 9.09 -21.36 9.65
N VAL A 333 10.38 -21.45 9.96
CA VAL A 333 11.48 -21.55 9.00
C VAL A 333 12.34 -22.76 9.36
N GLU A 334 12.59 -23.62 8.38
CA GLU A 334 13.48 -24.77 8.54
C GLU A 334 14.89 -24.41 8.07
N LEU A 335 15.87 -24.55 8.97
CA LEU A 335 17.26 -24.18 8.76
C LEU A 335 18.17 -25.38 9.00
N VAL A 336 19.21 -25.50 8.20
CA VAL A 336 20.30 -26.47 8.36
C VAL A 336 21.52 -25.74 8.90
N ILE A 337 22.03 -26.19 10.04
CA ILE A 337 23.27 -25.68 10.65
C ILE A 337 24.35 -26.75 10.56
N SER A 338 25.46 -26.40 9.92
CA SER A 338 26.61 -27.31 9.78
C SER A 338 27.63 -27.05 10.87
N PRO A 339 28.21 -28.09 11.49
CA PRO A 339 29.31 -27.94 12.44
C PRO A 339 30.60 -27.47 11.74
N PRO A 340 31.57 -26.93 12.50
CA PRO A 340 32.92 -26.67 11.96
C PRO A 340 33.60 -27.99 11.57
N ASP A 341 34.64 -27.91 10.74
CA ASP A 341 35.49 -29.07 10.47
C ASP A 341 36.26 -29.53 11.73
N ALA A 342 36.73 -30.78 11.71
CA ALA A 342 37.34 -31.40 12.88
C ALA A 342 38.62 -30.69 13.35
N GLU A 343 39.37 -30.06 12.44
CA GLU A 343 40.59 -29.31 12.75
C GLU A 343 40.25 -28.02 13.50
N THR A 344 39.29 -27.24 12.97
CA THR A 344 38.79 -26.01 13.59
C THR A 344 38.12 -26.29 14.94
N LEU A 345 37.37 -27.40 15.06
CA LEU A 345 36.75 -27.81 16.32
C LEU A 345 37.83 -28.09 17.38
N THR A 346 38.89 -28.82 17.02
CA THR A 346 39.99 -29.14 17.94
C THR A 346 40.71 -27.88 18.42
N GLU A 347 41.00 -26.93 17.52
CA GLU A 347 41.61 -25.64 17.88
C GLU A 347 40.73 -24.80 18.83
N LEU A 348 39.42 -24.80 18.60
CA LEU A 348 38.47 -24.09 19.47
C LEU A 348 38.40 -24.75 20.85
N GLU A 349 38.40 -26.08 20.92
CA GLU A 349 38.39 -26.82 22.19
C GLU A 349 39.68 -26.63 22.99
N GLU A 350 40.85 -26.59 22.33
CA GLU A 350 42.12 -26.27 22.99
C GLU A 350 42.14 -24.84 23.55
N LYS A 351 41.58 -23.86 22.83
CA LYS A 351 41.44 -22.47 23.32
C LYS A 351 40.49 -22.35 24.51
N LEU A 352 39.52 -23.25 24.61
CA LEU A 352 38.56 -23.31 25.71
C LEU A 352 39.05 -24.16 26.89
N ALA A 353 40.26 -24.73 26.83
CA ALA A 353 40.80 -25.61 27.84
C ALA A 353 40.88 -24.93 29.23
N GLY A 354 39.85 -25.17 30.06
CA GLY A 354 39.68 -24.58 31.39
C GLY A 354 38.27 -24.03 31.68
N ASP A 355 37.47 -23.72 30.65
CA ASP A 355 36.06 -23.31 30.80
C ASP A 355 35.13 -24.49 30.44
N THR A 356 34.46 -25.06 31.44
CA THR A 356 33.56 -26.20 31.28
C THR A 356 32.11 -25.79 30.98
N SER A 357 31.82 -24.49 30.82
CA SER A 357 30.45 -24.04 30.59
C SER A 357 29.97 -24.46 29.19
N PRO A 358 28.88 -25.26 29.09
CA PRO A 358 28.31 -25.65 27.80
C PRO A 358 27.85 -24.43 26.97
N GLU A 359 27.47 -23.32 27.63
CA GLU A 359 27.07 -22.08 26.98
C GLU A 359 28.24 -21.36 26.29
N THR A 360 29.42 -21.34 26.94
CA THR A 360 30.63 -20.77 26.34
C THR A 360 31.07 -21.59 25.13
N ARG A 361 31.03 -22.93 25.24
CA ARG A 361 31.32 -23.84 24.12
C ARG A 361 30.39 -23.60 22.93
N LEU A 362 29.07 -23.52 23.17
CA LEU A 362 28.09 -23.26 22.11
C LEU A 362 28.34 -21.93 21.40
N GLN A 363 28.66 -20.89 22.18
CA GLN A 363 28.97 -19.57 21.63
C GLN A 363 30.25 -19.58 20.80
N ALA A 364 31.29 -20.31 21.22
CA ALA A 364 32.55 -20.40 20.47
C ALA A 364 32.40 -21.21 19.17
N ILE A 365 31.67 -22.33 19.20
CA ILE A 365 31.52 -23.25 18.06
C ILE A 365 30.55 -22.66 17.02
N TYR A 366 29.33 -22.33 17.43
CA TYR A 366 28.27 -21.91 16.51
C TYR A 366 28.00 -20.41 16.50
N GLY A 367 28.57 -19.64 17.44
CA GLY A 367 28.26 -18.22 17.58
C GLY A 367 26.92 -17.93 18.25
N LEU A 368 26.33 -18.90 18.97
CA LEU A 368 24.98 -18.80 19.52
C LEU A 368 24.96 -18.72 21.04
N ARG A 369 23.97 -17.98 21.56
CA ARG A 369 23.61 -18.02 22.98
C ARG A 369 22.10 -18.02 23.16
N PHE A 370 21.60 -18.92 23.99
CA PHE A 370 20.19 -18.94 24.39
C PHE A 370 19.91 -17.98 25.54
N ALA A 371 18.69 -17.44 25.57
CA ALA A 371 18.18 -16.67 26.69
C ALA A 371 17.79 -17.59 27.84
N ALA A 372 17.98 -17.14 29.08
CA ALA A 372 17.50 -17.84 30.27
C ALA A 372 15.95 -17.88 30.35
N GLU A 373 15.28 -16.89 29.75
CA GLU A 373 13.83 -16.80 29.64
C GLU A 373 13.48 -16.33 28.23
N GLY A 374 12.41 -16.88 27.67
CA GLY A 374 11.92 -16.49 26.36
C GLY A 374 11.40 -15.05 26.25
N LEU A 375 11.09 -14.62 25.03
CA LEU A 375 10.61 -13.25 24.75
C LEU A 375 9.16 -13.02 25.16
N VAL A 376 8.27 -13.95 24.79
CA VAL A 376 6.82 -13.85 25.01
C VAL A 376 6.38 -14.86 26.07
N THR A 377 6.78 -16.12 25.91
CA THR A 377 6.58 -17.16 26.91
C THR A 377 7.92 -17.48 27.56
N ASP A 378 7.96 -17.52 28.88
CA ASP A 378 9.24 -17.69 29.61
C ASP A 378 9.94 -19.03 29.29
N ALA A 379 9.17 -20.06 28.92
CA ALA A 379 9.68 -21.38 28.54
C ALA A 379 10.19 -21.48 27.08
N ASP A 380 10.03 -20.44 26.25
CA ASP A 380 10.47 -20.49 24.86
C ASP A 380 12.01 -20.53 24.76
N VAL A 381 12.55 -21.50 24.03
CA VAL A 381 13.99 -21.62 23.74
C VAL A 381 14.43 -20.53 22.75
N THR A 382 14.64 -19.34 23.27
CA THR A 382 14.84 -18.13 22.47
C THR A 382 16.33 -17.82 22.31
N VAL A 383 16.74 -17.44 21.11
CA VAL A 383 18.10 -17.01 20.80
C VAL A 383 18.32 -15.58 21.30
N GLN A 384 19.22 -15.42 22.27
CA GLN A 384 19.60 -14.13 22.85
C GLN A 384 20.67 -13.41 22.02
N TYR A 385 21.61 -14.17 21.45
CA TYR A 385 22.75 -13.61 20.73
C TYR A 385 23.17 -14.53 19.59
N VAL A 386 23.53 -13.90 18.48
CA VAL A 386 24.14 -14.53 17.31
C VAL A 386 25.35 -13.67 16.95
N ALA A 387 26.54 -14.28 16.90
CA ALA A 387 27.76 -13.61 16.48
C ALA A 387 27.72 -13.32 14.96
N PRO A 388 28.13 -12.13 14.52
CA PRO A 388 28.29 -11.84 13.10
C PRO A 388 29.17 -12.88 12.41
N GLU A 389 28.82 -13.26 11.18
CA GLU A 389 29.58 -14.21 10.36
C GLU A 389 29.78 -15.63 10.93
N SER A 390 29.17 -15.95 12.07
CA SER A 390 29.21 -17.29 12.66
C SER A 390 28.47 -18.35 11.84
N LEU A 391 28.70 -19.63 12.15
CA LEU A 391 27.99 -20.75 11.53
C LEU A 391 26.48 -20.62 11.67
N ALA A 392 26.00 -20.14 12.82
CA ALA A 392 24.59 -19.86 13.02
C ALA A 392 24.05 -18.71 12.16
N ALA A 393 24.82 -17.63 12.00
CA ALA A 393 24.45 -16.54 11.10
C ALA A 393 24.43 -16.97 9.62
N ARG A 394 25.17 -18.03 9.28
CA ARG A 394 25.28 -18.61 7.92
C ARG A 394 24.40 -19.84 7.70
N ALA A 395 23.56 -20.23 8.66
CA ALA A 395 22.68 -21.40 8.54
C ALA A 395 21.82 -21.31 7.26
N SER A 396 21.84 -22.33 6.42
CA SER A 396 21.12 -22.32 5.14
C SER A 396 19.67 -22.74 5.34
N VAL A 397 18.77 -22.17 4.55
CA VAL A 397 17.38 -22.67 4.48
C VAL A 397 17.42 -24.08 3.89
N ALA A 398 16.69 -25.02 4.50
CA ALA A 398 16.48 -26.33 3.87
C ALA A 398 15.75 -26.08 2.52
N MET A 399 16.38 -26.38 1.39
CA MET A 399 15.76 -26.14 0.09
C MET A 399 14.47 -26.95 -0.02
N ASP A 400 13.35 -26.27 -0.24
CA ASP A 400 12.08 -26.87 -0.64
C ASP A 400 12.19 -27.23 -2.13
N GLU A 401 12.76 -28.40 -2.44
CA GLU A 401 12.63 -29.01 -3.76
C GLU A 401 11.14 -29.33 -4.02
N GLY A 402 10.38 -28.36 -4.55
CA GLY A 402 9.13 -28.69 -5.26
C GLY A 402 7.88 -27.85 -5.08
N ARG A 403 7.92 -26.58 -4.64
CA ARG A 403 6.68 -25.75 -4.52
C ARG A 403 6.57 -24.54 -5.44
N HIS A 404 7.13 -24.63 -6.64
CA HIS A 404 6.85 -23.66 -7.72
C HIS A 404 6.18 -24.32 -8.93
N ALA A 405 5.15 -25.13 -8.68
CA ALA A 405 4.15 -25.44 -9.69
C ALA A 405 2.93 -24.54 -9.44
N VAL A 406 2.47 -23.86 -10.50
CA VAL A 406 1.25 -23.04 -10.52
C VAL A 406 0.12 -23.79 -9.80
N GLU A 407 -0.25 -23.31 -8.61
CA GLU A 407 -1.24 -23.98 -7.78
C GLU A 407 -2.63 -23.84 -8.41
N THR A 408 -3.22 -24.97 -8.79
CA THR A 408 -4.62 -25.03 -9.23
C THR A 408 -5.55 -24.49 -8.13
N GLY A 409 -6.71 -23.92 -8.50
CA GLY A 409 -7.68 -23.37 -7.53
C GLY A 409 -8.14 -24.37 -6.46
N GLU A 410 -8.11 -25.67 -6.76
CA GLU A 410 -8.38 -26.78 -5.83
C GLU A 410 -7.27 -26.92 -4.76
N ALA A 411 -6.00 -26.72 -5.12
CA ALA A 411 -4.87 -26.75 -4.21
C ALA A 411 -4.88 -25.55 -3.25
N ILE A 412 -5.16 -24.35 -3.77
CA ILE A 412 -5.34 -23.13 -2.95
C ILE A 412 -6.49 -23.32 -1.96
N ARG A 413 -7.62 -23.90 -2.42
CA ARG A 413 -8.75 -24.23 -1.54
C ARG A 413 -8.37 -25.23 -0.45
N ARG A 414 -7.62 -26.28 -0.78
CA ARG A 414 -7.14 -27.27 0.21
C ARG A 414 -6.15 -26.68 1.21
N GLN A 415 -5.21 -25.84 0.78
CA GLN A 415 -4.29 -25.17 1.70
C GLN A 415 -5.04 -24.21 2.65
N LEU A 416 -5.97 -23.41 2.12
CA LEU A 416 -6.84 -22.54 2.92
C LEU A 416 -7.67 -23.32 3.95
N LEU A 417 -8.14 -24.52 3.60
CA LEU A 417 -8.91 -25.39 4.49
C LEU A 417 -8.02 -26.17 5.48
N ALA A 418 -6.80 -26.54 5.08
CA ALA A 418 -5.87 -27.31 5.88
C ALA A 418 -5.15 -26.48 6.95
N GLY A 419 -5.15 -25.15 6.84
CA GLY A 419 -4.53 -24.26 7.83
C GLY A 419 -3.03 -24.46 7.97
N THR A 420 -2.38 -25.07 6.98
CA THR A 420 -0.92 -25.12 6.89
C THR A 420 -0.42 -23.71 6.68
N LEU A 421 0.15 -23.14 7.73
CA LEU A 421 0.96 -21.93 7.67
C LEU A 421 1.96 -22.09 6.52
N ASP A 422 2.05 -21.07 5.67
CA ASP A 422 3.15 -20.88 4.75
C ASP A 422 4.46 -21.13 5.52
N ALA A 423 5.12 -22.26 5.26
CA ALA A 423 6.55 -22.36 5.52
C ALA A 423 7.19 -21.43 4.50
N GLY A 424 7.28 -20.14 4.86
CA GLY A 424 7.84 -19.14 3.98
C GLY A 424 9.28 -19.51 3.65
N SER A 425 9.73 -19.16 2.44
CA SER A 425 11.15 -19.05 2.10
C SER A 425 11.78 -17.98 3.01
N GLY A 426 12.07 -18.33 4.26
CA GLY A 426 12.63 -17.44 5.25
C GLY A 426 14.05 -17.05 4.88
N ALA A 427 14.49 -15.85 5.23
CA ALA A 427 15.89 -15.47 5.03
C ALA A 427 16.83 -16.47 5.74
N PRO A 428 17.96 -16.86 5.13
CA PRO A 428 18.94 -17.72 5.78
C PRO A 428 19.50 -17.09 7.06
N GLY A 429 20.12 -17.93 7.89
CA GLY A 429 20.76 -17.57 9.14
C GLY A 429 19.79 -17.53 10.31
N ILE A 430 20.26 -17.93 11.48
CA ILE A 430 19.55 -17.77 12.76
C ILE A 430 19.67 -16.31 13.21
N LYS A 431 18.59 -15.73 13.71
CA LYS A 431 18.52 -14.32 14.15
C LYS A 431 18.26 -14.21 15.65
N VAL A 432 18.61 -13.07 16.24
CA VAL A 432 18.23 -12.78 17.63
C VAL A 432 16.72 -12.66 17.76
N GLY A 433 16.15 -13.36 18.75
CA GLY A 433 14.72 -13.46 18.98
C GLY A 433 14.06 -14.67 18.31
N ASP A 434 14.76 -15.41 17.47
CA ASP A 434 14.30 -16.69 16.94
C ASP A 434 14.08 -17.70 18.08
N VAL A 435 13.00 -18.49 18.02
CA VAL A 435 12.70 -19.56 18.98
C VAL A 435 12.94 -20.91 18.31
N ILE A 436 13.83 -21.73 18.86
CA ILE A 436 14.02 -23.11 18.37
C ILE A 436 12.82 -23.94 18.80
N HIS A 437 12.00 -24.33 17.83
CA HIS A 437 10.77 -25.08 18.07
C HIS A 437 11.00 -26.59 17.93
N LEU A 438 11.67 -27.02 16.86
CA LEU A 438 12.03 -28.42 16.60
C LEU A 438 13.53 -28.56 16.32
N PHE A 439 14.08 -29.73 16.64
CA PHE A 439 15.43 -30.16 16.32
C PHE A 439 15.35 -31.59 15.77
N ASP A 440 15.72 -31.78 14.50
CA ASP A 440 15.57 -33.01 13.72
C ASP A 440 14.14 -33.60 13.81
N GLY A 441 13.13 -32.71 13.79
CA GLY A 441 11.71 -33.07 13.87
C GLY A 441 11.16 -33.25 15.30
N ASP A 442 12.02 -33.32 16.31
CA ASP A 442 11.60 -33.44 17.72
C ASP A 442 11.37 -32.08 18.37
N PRO A 443 10.30 -31.88 19.15
CA PRO A 443 10.04 -30.63 19.85
C PRO A 443 11.06 -30.36 20.96
N VAL A 444 11.50 -29.11 21.04
CA VAL A 444 12.45 -28.65 22.07
C VAL A 444 11.76 -27.64 22.99
N LEU A 445 11.66 -28.01 24.28
CA LEU A 445 10.97 -27.21 25.31
C LEU A 445 11.93 -26.63 26.36
N ASP A 446 13.22 -26.93 26.23
CA ASP A 446 14.24 -26.57 27.21
C ASP A 446 15.52 -26.14 26.50
N ALA A 447 16.08 -25.00 26.92
CA ALA A 447 17.27 -24.42 26.30
C ALA A 447 18.53 -25.27 26.55
N GLY A 448 18.61 -25.97 27.68
CA GLY A 448 19.69 -26.90 27.97
C GLY A 448 19.70 -28.07 26.98
N LYS A 449 18.51 -28.66 26.71
CA LYS A 449 18.38 -29.73 25.70
C LYS A 449 18.78 -29.27 24.30
N ALA A 450 18.35 -28.07 23.88
CA ALA A 450 18.72 -27.49 22.59
C ALA A 450 20.24 -27.34 22.47
N LEU A 451 20.85 -26.81 23.53
CA LEU A 451 22.29 -26.60 23.63
C LEU A 451 23.06 -27.91 23.52
N PHE A 452 22.67 -28.94 24.29
CA PHE A 452 23.38 -30.22 24.27
C PHE A 452 23.26 -30.91 22.91
N ARG A 453 22.10 -30.85 22.26
CA ARG A 453 21.91 -31.43 20.91
C ARG A 453 22.79 -30.74 19.85
N LEU A 454 22.95 -29.41 19.92
CA LEU A 454 23.87 -28.69 19.03
C LEU A 454 25.32 -29.07 19.28
N LEU A 455 25.75 -29.17 20.53
CA LEU A 455 27.11 -29.59 20.86
C LEU A 455 27.39 -31.04 20.44
N ASP A 456 26.44 -31.94 20.64
CA ASP A 456 26.52 -33.34 20.19
C ASP A 456 26.64 -33.43 18.66
N ALA A 457 25.85 -32.64 17.92
CA ALA A 457 25.96 -32.55 16.47
C ALA A 457 27.35 -32.07 16.01
N ALA A 458 27.99 -31.15 16.76
CA ALA A 458 29.36 -30.71 16.50
C ALA A 458 30.39 -31.81 16.80
N GLU A 459 30.28 -32.51 17.92
CA GLU A 459 31.19 -33.61 18.29
C GLU A 459 31.10 -34.78 17.30
N VAL A 460 29.91 -35.08 16.78
CA VAL A 460 29.68 -36.12 15.76
C VAL A 460 30.04 -35.65 14.35
N GLY A 461 30.13 -34.33 14.12
CA GLY A 461 30.43 -33.73 12.82
C GLY A 461 29.28 -33.82 11.81
N GLN A 462 28.03 -33.91 12.26
CA GLN A 462 26.85 -33.97 11.39
C GLN A 462 26.07 -32.64 11.36
N PRO A 463 25.56 -32.21 10.19
CA PRO A 463 24.61 -31.10 10.11
C PRO A 463 23.33 -31.41 10.88
N ALA A 464 22.80 -30.41 11.57
CA ALA A 464 21.52 -30.50 12.28
C ALA A 464 20.44 -29.69 11.55
N THR A 465 19.22 -30.25 11.48
CA THR A 465 18.05 -29.52 10.97
C THR A 465 17.26 -28.96 12.13
N ILE A 466 17.07 -27.64 12.15
CA ILE A 466 16.28 -26.95 13.18
C ILE A 466 15.08 -26.26 12.55
N THR A 467 13.91 -26.41 13.17
CA THR A 467 12.75 -25.59 12.83
C THR A 467 12.67 -24.44 13.81
N VAL A 468 12.81 -23.24 13.27
CA VAL A 468 12.81 -21.99 14.01
C VAL A 468 11.47 -21.29 13.83
N ARG A 469 10.87 -20.90 14.94
CA ARG A 469 9.78 -19.93 14.95
C ARG A 469 10.40 -18.52 14.95
N ARG A 470 10.25 -17.83 13.82
CA ARG A 470 10.78 -16.48 13.59
C ARG A 470 9.69 -15.43 13.74
N GLY A 471 10.03 -14.30 14.35
CA GLY A 471 9.09 -13.20 14.60
C GLY A 471 8.31 -13.39 15.89
N LEU A 472 7.28 -12.56 16.08
CA LEU A 472 6.46 -12.58 17.29
C LEU A 472 5.00 -12.97 16.99
N PRO A 473 4.29 -13.61 17.93
CA PRO A 473 2.85 -13.80 17.81
C PRO A 473 2.11 -12.46 17.94
N HIS A 474 0.91 -12.37 17.36
CA HIS A 474 -0.01 -11.27 17.65
C HIS A 474 -0.40 -11.28 19.14
N PRO A 475 -0.55 -10.10 19.79
CA PRO A 475 -0.53 -8.75 19.23
C PRO A 475 0.86 -8.04 19.27
N TYR A 476 1.96 -8.78 19.49
CA TYR A 476 3.29 -8.21 19.72
C TYR A 476 4.09 -7.90 18.45
N THR A 477 3.42 -7.93 17.29
CA THR A 477 4.03 -7.69 15.98
C THR A 477 3.96 -6.22 15.60
N SER A 478 4.93 -5.78 14.81
CA SER A 478 4.86 -4.54 14.03
C SER A 478 3.92 -4.69 12.83
N HIS A 479 3.44 -3.58 12.28
CA HIS A 479 2.65 -3.61 11.06
C HIS A 479 3.56 -4.09 9.89
N PRO A 480 3.15 -5.06 9.06
CA PRO A 480 4.02 -5.63 8.02
C PRO A 480 4.42 -4.62 6.93
N ARG A 481 3.60 -3.58 6.73
CA ARG A 481 3.82 -2.51 5.75
C ARG A 481 3.81 -1.15 6.44
N LEU A 482 4.90 -0.78 7.13
CA LEU A 482 5.03 0.52 7.79
C LEU A 482 5.19 1.68 6.78
N ASP A 483 5.62 1.37 5.57
CA ASP A 483 5.63 2.29 4.42
C ASP A 483 4.22 2.76 4.05
N LEU A 484 3.22 1.91 4.22
CA LEU A 484 1.83 2.19 3.86
C LEU A 484 0.95 2.60 5.04
N TYR A 485 1.21 2.06 6.23
CA TYR A 485 0.31 2.18 7.37
C TYR A 485 1.03 2.46 8.70
N VAL A 486 0.29 3.09 9.61
CA VAL A 486 0.56 3.39 11.02
C VAL A 486 1.77 4.27 11.32
N SER A 487 2.88 4.13 10.57
CA SER A 487 4.09 4.93 10.71
C SER A 487 3.85 6.41 10.40
N SER A 488 4.66 7.29 10.98
CA SER A 488 4.60 8.73 10.76
C SER A 488 4.96 9.17 9.33
N LEU A 489 5.72 8.33 8.61
CA LEU A 489 6.08 8.53 7.20
C LEU A 489 5.05 7.93 6.24
N SER A 490 4.13 7.12 6.75
CA SER A 490 3.12 6.45 5.94
C SER A 490 2.03 7.41 5.48
N PRO A 491 1.36 7.13 4.35
CA PRO A 491 0.16 7.84 3.95
C PRO A 491 -1.03 7.59 4.91
N HIS A 492 -1.04 6.46 5.63
CA HIS A 492 -2.09 6.11 6.59
C HIS A 492 -1.58 6.10 8.04
N LYS A 493 -1.22 7.28 8.54
CA LYS A 493 -0.73 7.44 9.92
C LYS A 493 -1.80 7.02 10.91
N VAL A 494 -1.40 6.35 11.99
CA VAL A 494 -2.35 5.88 13.01
C VAL A 494 -3.13 7.03 13.68
N ALA A 495 -2.52 8.21 13.78
CA ALA A 495 -3.12 9.37 14.42
C ALA A 495 -4.32 9.91 13.64
N ASP A 496 -4.30 9.73 12.31
CA ASP A 496 -5.32 10.29 11.40
C ASP A 496 -6.40 9.24 11.10
N PHE A 497 -5.98 7.98 10.90
CA PHE A 497 -6.86 6.90 10.44
C PHE A 497 -7.36 5.96 11.55
N ALA A 498 -6.59 5.80 12.64
CA ALA A 498 -6.77 4.71 13.61
C ALA A 498 -6.79 3.30 12.95
N CYS A 499 -7.18 2.25 13.68
CA CYS A 499 -7.17 0.86 13.18
C CYS A 499 -8.54 0.43 12.66
N THR A 500 -9.64 0.82 13.32
CA THR A 500 -11.00 0.39 12.96
C THR A 500 -11.45 0.84 11.57
N ILE A 501 -10.86 1.86 10.96
CA ILE A 501 -11.21 2.22 9.57
C ILE A 501 -10.83 1.09 8.59
N CYS A 502 -9.64 0.52 8.77
CA CYS A 502 -9.12 -0.57 7.93
C CYS A 502 -9.62 -1.92 8.42
N HIS A 503 -9.68 -2.15 9.73
CA HIS A 503 -9.98 -3.46 10.29
C HIS A 503 -11.45 -3.68 10.66
N ASP A 504 -12.26 -2.63 10.78
CA ASP A 504 -13.53 -2.64 11.51
C ASP A 504 -13.35 -3.18 12.94
N GLY A 505 -14.39 -3.78 13.52
CA GLY A 505 -14.41 -4.22 14.92
C GLY A 505 -14.96 -3.19 15.89
N GLN A 506 -14.96 -3.57 17.16
CA GLN A 506 -15.45 -2.74 18.25
C GLN A 506 -14.29 -1.96 18.87
N GLY A 507 -13.99 -0.78 18.32
CA GLY A 507 -12.85 0.02 18.77
C GLY A 507 -12.92 0.52 20.22
N SER A 508 -14.08 0.48 20.88
CA SER A 508 -14.17 0.83 22.31
C SER A 508 -13.81 -0.29 23.28
N ALA A 509 -13.72 -1.53 22.77
CA ALA A 509 -13.39 -2.69 23.58
C ALA A 509 -11.91 -2.68 24.00
N THR A 510 -11.65 -3.11 25.23
CA THR A 510 -10.30 -3.33 25.74
C THR A 510 -9.97 -4.81 25.92
N ASP A 511 -10.97 -5.68 25.77
CA ASP A 511 -10.84 -7.12 25.96
C ASP A 511 -10.96 -7.83 24.61
N PHE A 512 -10.14 -8.88 24.42
CA PHE A 512 -10.07 -9.65 23.17
C PHE A 512 -11.45 -10.11 22.65
N LYS A 513 -12.27 -10.69 23.53
CA LYS A 513 -13.60 -11.24 23.21
C LYS A 513 -14.63 -10.19 22.80
N TRP A 514 -14.43 -8.92 23.17
CA TRP A 514 -15.38 -7.84 22.89
C TRP A 514 -14.96 -6.97 21.71
N ALA A 515 -13.69 -7.04 21.27
CA ALA A 515 -13.18 -6.28 20.13
C ALA A 515 -13.74 -6.76 18.78
N SER A 516 -14.52 -7.85 18.78
CA SER A 516 -15.11 -8.45 17.58
C SER A 516 -14.06 -8.91 16.56
N HIS A 517 -12.96 -9.49 17.04
CA HIS A 517 -11.98 -10.17 16.17
C HIS A 517 -12.66 -11.32 15.43
N THR A 518 -12.38 -11.49 14.13
CA THR A 518 -12.94 -12.61 13.36
C THR A 518 -11.85 -13.63 13.02
N PRO A 519 -12.04 -14.92 13.37
CA PRO A 519 -11.06 -15.96 13.11
C PRO A 519 -10.94 -16.27 11.60
N ASN A 520 -9.73 -16.56 11.16
CA ASN A 520 -9.48 -17.00 9.78
C ASN A 520 -9.95 -18.43 9.49
N THR A 521 -9.97 -19.34 10.46
CA THR A 521 -10.35 -20.74 10.23
C THR A 521 -11.21 -21.25 11.36
N GLU A 522 -11.88 -22.38 11.15
CA GLU A 522 -12.68 -23.01 12.20
C GLU A 522 -11.81 -23.48 13.37
N ARG A 523 -10.60 -23.98 13.11
CA ARG A 523 -9.63 -24.30 14.15
C ARG A 523 -9.28 -23.07 15.00
N HIS A 524 -8.99 -21.94 14.33
CA HIS A 524 -8.69 -20.69 15.02
C HIS A 524 -9.86 -20.20 15.89
N ARG A 525 -11.10 -20.38 15.42
CA ARG A 525 -12.32 -20.12 16.19
C ARG A 525 -12.34 -20.93 17.48
N GLN A 526 -12.07 -22.24 17.40
CA GLN A 526 -12.08 -23.16 18.55
C GLN A 526 -10.96 -22.83 19.54
N ASP A 527 -9.74 -22.60 19.05
CA ASP A 527 -8.61 -22.22 19.89
C ASP A 527 -8.87 -20.88 20.61
N TRP A 528 -9.42 -19.88 19.90
CA TRP A 528 -9.79 -18.60 20.51
C TRP A 528 -10.95 -18.70 21.51
N ALA A 529 -11.93 -19.57 21.26
CA ALA A 529 -13.01 -19.81 22.21
C ALA A 529 -12.48 -20.42 23.51
N ARG A 530 -11.55 -21.37 23.40
CA ARG A 530 -10.89 -22.02 24.55
C ARG A 530 -9.95 -21.07 25.31
N ASP A 531 -9.05 -20.41 24.59
CA ASP A 531 -7.91 -19.72 25.19
C ASP A 531 -8.21 -18.25 25.53
N HIS A 532 -9.18 -17.64 24.85
CA HIS A 532 -9.52 -16.23 25.01
C HIS A 532 -11.01 -15.97 25.28
N GLY A 533 -11.83 -17.02 25.41
CA GLY A 533 -13.27 -16.89 25.64
C GLY A 533 -13.97 -16.17 24.49
N TRP A 534 -13.48 -16.35 23.26
CA TRP A 534 -14.05 -15.76 22.06
C TRP A 534 -15.47 -16.26 21.80
N PHE A 535 -16.33 -15.36 21.32
CA PHE A 535 -17.68 -15.66 20.86
C PHE A 535 -18.05 -14.69 19.73
N ASP A 536 -19.06 -15.06 18.93
CA ASP A 536 -19.59 -14.20 17.89
C ASP A 536 -20.53 -13.14 18.49
N ASN A 537 -20.12 -11.87 18.44
CA ASN A 537 -20.88 -10.76 19.00
C ASN A 537 -21.94 -10.27 18.01
N HIS A 538 -23.10 -10.93 18.02
CA HIS A 538 -24.24 -10.63 17.15
C HIS A 538 -24.81 -9.20 17.34
N HIS A 539 -24.45 -8.49 18.41
CA HIS A 539 -24.87 -7.11 18.64
C HIS A 539 -23.98 -6.08 17.95
N TRP A 540 -22.83 -6.49 17.41
CA TRP A 540 -21.90 -5.60 16.73
C TRP A 540 -21.98 -5.79 15.21
N ILE A 541 -22.54 -4.79 14.53
CA ILE A 541 -22.84 -4.86 13.09
C ILE A 541 -21.60 -4.81 12.17
N TYR A 542 -20.44 -4.41 12.68
CA TYR A 542 -19.18 -4.33 11.91
C TYR A 542 -18.05 -5.10 12.62
N PRO A 543 -18.09 -6.44 12.67
CA PRO A 543 -16.99 -7.23 13.20
C PRO A 543 -15.71 -7.00 12.39
N MET A 544 -14.55 -7.31 12.96
CA MET A 544 -13.28 -7.12 12.26
C MET A 544 -13.21 -8.00 11.03
N SER A 545 -12.68 -7.50 9.92
CA SER A 545 -12.45 -8.33 8.74
C SER A 545 -11.39 -9.40 9.05
N PRO A 546 -11.62 -10.68 8.71
CA PRO A 546 -10.58 -11.71 8.78
C PRO A 546 -9.32 -11.28 8.02
N LYS A 547 -8.13 -11.68 8.47
CA LYS A 547 -6.84 -11.35 7.82
C LYS A 547 -6.85 -11.64 6.32
N ARG A 548 -7.51 -12.72 5.88
CA ARG A 548 -7.58 -13.07 4.44
C ARG A 548 -8.38 -12.09 3.57
N PHE A 549 -9.25 -11.29 4.17
CA PHE A 549 -10.12 -10.32 3.48
C PHE A 549 -9.81 -8.87 3.86
N ILE A 550 -8.79 -8.62 4.68
CA ILE A 550 -8.55 -7.28 5.21
C ILE A 550 -8.34 -6.23 4.12
N GLU A 551 -7.70 -6.60 3.01
CA GLU A 551 -7.43 -5.70 1.89
C GLU A 551 -8.71 -5.23 1.18
N SER A 552 -9.86 -5.91 1.34
CA SER A 552 -11.12 -5.46 0.75
C SER A 552 -11.60 -4.14 1.34
N THR A 553 -11.15 -3.77 2.55
CA THR A 553 -11.52 -2.51 3.19
C THR A 553 -10.81 -1.31 2.58
N CYS A 554 -9.76 -1.50 1.77
CA CYS A 554 -9.15 -0.41 1.00
C CYS A 554 -10.18 0.27 0.09
N LEU A 555 -11.17 -0.48 -0.42
CA LEU A 555 -12.28 0.04 -1.22
C LEU A 555 -13.19 1.03 -0.47
N LYS A 556 -13.04 1.23 0.84
CA LYS A 556 -13.76 2.28 1.58
C LYS A 556 -13.33 3.68 1.16
N CYS A 557 -12.11 3.82 0.62
CA CYS A 557 -11.58 5.11 0.16
C CYS A 557 -10.98 5.02 -1.26
N HIS A 558 -10.40 3.88 -1.61
CA HIS A 558 -9.77 3.64 -2.91
C HIS A 558 -10.72 2.98 -3.91
N HIS A 559 -11.74 3.73 -4.34
CA HIS A 559 -12.83 3.21 -5.17
C HIS A 559 -12.43 2.94 -6.63
N ASP A 560 -11.47 3.70 -7.16
CA ASP A 560 -10.98 3.56 -8.54
C ASP A 560 -10.04 2.34 -8.69
N VAL A 561 -9.47 1.85 -7.57
CA VAL A 561 -8.57 0.67 -7.46
C VAL A 561 -7.25 0.80 -8.23
N THR A 562 -7.19 1.62 -9.29
CA THR A 562 -6.03 1.82 -10.15
C THR A 562 -4.80 2.37 -9.40
N GLU A 563 -5.03 3.18 -8.38
CA GLU A 563 -4.00 3.74 -7.50
C GLU A 563 -3.37 2.68 -6.56
N LEU A 564 -4.00 1.51 -6.46
CA LEU A 564 -3.48 0.35 -5.73
C LEU A 564 -2.66 -0.58 -6.63
N GLN A 565 -2.42 -0.20 -7.90
CA GLN A 565 -1.49 -0.90 -8.77
C GLN A 565 -0.03 -0.63 -8.37
N PRO A 566 0.91 -1.53 -8.77
CA PRO A 566 2.34 -1.27 -8.68
C PRO A 566 2.72 0.10 -9.28
N SER A 567 3.61 0.82 -8.60
CA SER A 567 4.10 2.13 -9.03
C SER A 567 5.58 2.30 -8.70
N GLN A 568 6.22 3.36 -9.21
CA GLN A 568 7.61 3.66 -8.85
C GLN A 568 7.81 3.87 -7.35
N ARG A 569 6.80 4.42 -6.66
CA ARG A 569 6.84 4.63 -5.20
C ARG A 569 6.58 3.33 -4.43
N PHE A 570 5.71 2.48 -4.96
CA PHE A 570 5.32 1.20 -4.36
C PHE A 570 5.46 0.09 -5.41
N PRO A 571 6.67 -0.50 -5.56
CA PRO A 571 6.91 -1.54 -6.56
C PRO A 571 6.01 -2.76 -6.36
N GLU A 572 5.71 -3.09 -5.09
CA GLU A 572 4.64 -4.02 -4.75
C GLU A 572 3.31 -3.27 -4.65
N ALA A 573 2.27 -3.80 -5.28
CA ALA A 573 0.91 -3.28 -5.16
C ALA A 573 0.54 -3.09 -3.68
N PRO A 574 0.00 -1.92 -3.28
CA PRO A 574 -0.40 -1.69 -1.89
C PRO A 574 -1.43 -2.69 -1.32
N ALA A 575 -2.30 -3.25 -2.18
CA ALA A 575 -3.32 -4.23 -1.81
C ALA A 575 -3.38 -5.37 -2.85
N PRO A 576 -2.40 -6.29 -2.85
CA PRO A 576 -2.22 -7.27 -3.94
C PRO A 576 -3.39 -8.26 -4.08
N LYS A 577 -4.01 -8.70 -2.97
CA LYS A 577 -5.17 -9.61 -3.00
C LYS A 577 -6.42 -8.90 -3.50
N LEU A 578 -6.63 -7.65 -3.09
CA LEU A 578 -7.72 -6.84 -3.62
C LEU A 578 -7.53 -6.62 -5.13
N MET A 579 -6.32 -6.26 -5.56
CA MET A 579 -6.00 -6.11 -6.98
C MET A 579 -6.27 -7.39 -7.76
N LYS A 580 -5.85 -8.55 -7.25
CA LYS A 580 -6.13 -9.84 -7.87
C LYS A 580 -7.64 -10.09 -7.99
N GLY A 581 -8.42 -9.82 -6.95
CA GLY A 581 -9.88 -9.92 -6.99
C GLY A 581 -10.51 -8.98 -8.03
N TYR A 582 -10.04 -7.73 -8.11
CA TYR A 582 -10.49 -6.77 -9.12
C TYR A 582 -10.14 -7.21 -10.55
N HIS A 583 -8.95 -7.77 -10.76
CA HIS A 583 -8.57 -8.34 -12.05
C HIS A 583 -9.46 -9.51 -12.44
N LEU A 584 -9.75 -10.44 -11.53
CA LEU A 584 -10.68 -11.56 -11.79
C LEU A 584 -12.09 -11.07 -12.15
N LEU A 585 -12.63 -10.07 -11.43
CA LEU A 585 -13.92 -9.46 -11.78
C LEU A 585 -13.92 -8.90 -13.21
N ARG A 586 -12.79 -8.34 -13.66
CA ARG A 586 -12.63 -7.83 -15.02
C ARG A 586 -12.41 -8.91 -16.06
N GLU A 587 -11.69 -9.96 -15.70
CA GLU A 587 -11.39 -11.11 -16.55
C GLU A 587 -12.68 -11.84 -16.93
N TYR A 588 -13.47 -12.21 -15.92
CA TYR A 588 -14.75 -12.89 -16.09
C TYR A 588 -15.88 -11.94 -16.50
N GLY A 589 -15.63 -10.63 -16.47
CA GLY A 589 -16.59 -9.63 -16.92
C GLY A 589 -17.88 -9.62 -16.10
N CYS A 590 -17.80 -9.89 -14.79
CA CYS A 590 -18.97 -9.99 -13.90
C CYS A 590 -19.84 -8.72 -13.91
N TYR A 591 -19.19 -7.56 -14.04
CA TYR A 591 -19.85 -6.26 -14.21
C TYR A 591 -20.68 -6.17 -15.49
N GLY A 592 -20.55 -7.08 -16.46
CA GLY A 592 -21.34 -7.04 -17.70
C GLY A 592 -22.81 -7.41 -17.49
N CYS A 593 -23.10 -8.20 -16.47
CA CYS A 593 -24.44 -8.73 -16.16
C CYS A 593 -24.94 -8.34 -14.77
N HIS A 594 -24.05 -8.16 -13.79
CA HIS A 594 -24.41 -7.78 -12.43
C HIS A 594 -24.12 -6.31 -12.16
N GLU A 595 -25.04 -5.63 -11.49
CA GLU A 595 -24.73 -4.37 -10.81
C GLU A 595 -23.86 -4.69 -9.59
N ILE A 596 -22.65 -4.12 -9.56
CA ILE A 596 -21.72 -4.28 -8.43
C ILE A 596 -21.76 -2.98 -7.63
N ASN A 597 -22.40 -3.02 -6.46
CA ASN A 597 -22.46 -1.87 -5.56
C ASN A 597 -21.07 -1.57 -4.97
N GLY A 598 -20.62 -0.32 -5.10
CA GLY A 598 -19.47 0.23 -4.35
C GLY A 598 -19.90 0.84 -3.01
N PHE A 599 -18.92 1.21 -2.17
CA PHE A 599 -19.18 1.96 -0.94
C PHE A 599 -19.66 3.39 -1.28
N GLU A 600 -20.81 3.81 -0.73
CA GLU A 600 -21.27 5.20 -0.79
C GLU A 600 -20.72 5.98 0.41
N SER A 601 -19.89 7.02 0.20
CA SER A 601 -19.71 8.05 1.23
C SER A 601 -19.25 9.40 0.68
N GLY A 602 -19.94 10.47 1.10
CA GLY A 602 -19.46 11.88 1.16
C GLY A 602 -19.06 12.57 -0.15
N ASP A 603 -18.79 13.88 -0.08
CA ASP A 603 -18.29 14.69 -1.21
C ASP A 603 -17.05 14.01 -1.83
N ARG A 604 -17.23 13.44 -3.01
CA ARG A 604 -16.32 12.46 -3.62
C ARG A 604 -15.08 13.14 -4.19
N ILE A 605 -13.90 12.60 -3.86
CA ILE A 605 -12.63 12.87 -4.55
C ILE A 605 -12.35 11.65 -5.44
N GLY A 606 -13.06 11.54 -6.57
CA GLY A 606 -12.86 10.47 -7.56
C GLY A 606 -14.17 9.77 -8.00
N PRO A 607 -14.33 9.41 -9.28
CA PRO A 607 -15.58 8.86 -9.81
C PRO A 607 -15.66 7.31 -9.79
N ASP A 608 -16.82 6.79 -10.22
CA ASP A 608 -17.36 5.46 -9.91
C ASP A 608 -17.13 4.39 -11.02
N MET A 609 -17.03 3.11 -10.62
CA MET A 609 -16.67 1.95 -11.45
C MET A 609 -17.86 1.14 -12.03
N ARG A 610 -19.12 1.59 -11.92
CA ARG A 610 -20.32 0.85 -12.40
C ARG A 610 -20.46 0.73 -13.94
N ILE A 611 -21.54 0.06 -14.42
CA ILE A 611 -21.92 -0.11 -15.84
C ILE A 611 -22.44 1.22 -16.45
N GLU A 612 -22.23 1.42 -17.74
CA GLU A 612 -22.81 2.53 -18.50
C GLU A 612 -24.36 2.55 -18.51
N PRO A 613 -25.00 3.73 -18.35
CA PRO A 613 -26.43 3.90 -18.63
C PRO A 613 -26.70 3.66 -20.13
N ASN A 614 -27.78 2.94 -20.45
CA ASN A 614 -28.13 2.58 -21.83
C ASN A 614 -28.88 3.72 -22.57
N VAL A 615 -28.28 4.92 -22.58
CA VAL A 615 -28.85 6.17 -23.14
C VAL A 615 -29.26 5.98 -24.60
N PHE A 616 -28.42 5.27 -25.36
CA PHE A 616 -28.70 4.90 -26.75
C PHE A 616 -30.02 4.13 -26.91
N ALA A 617 -30.21 3.04 -26.15
CA ALA A 617 -31.40 2.23 -26.29
C ALA A 617 -32.65 3.00 -25.83
N ALA A 618 -32.51 3.85 -24.82
CA ALA A 618 -33.58 4.73 -24.39
C ALA A 618 -33.99 5.71 -25.50
N ALA A 619 -33.02 6.31 -26.22
CA ALA A 619 -33.29 7.18 -27.36
C ALA A 619 -33.95 6.43 -28.54
N LEU A 620 -33.52 5.19 -28.83
CA LEU A 620 -34.13 4.38 -29.89
C LEU A 620 -35.55 3.91 -29.53
N GLN A 621 -35.76 3.48 -28.29
CA GLN A 621 -37.07 3.04 -27.81
C GLN A 621 -38.05 4.22 -27.73
N LEU A 622 -37.57 5.42 -27.42
CA LEU A 622 -38.39 6.63 -27.48
C LEU A 622 -39.02 6.86 -28.86
N LYS A 623 -38.32 6.50 -29.95
CA LYS A 623 -38.83 6.61 -31.34
C LYS A 623 -40.02 5.70 -31.62
N THR A 624 -40.25 4.69 -30.77
CA THR A 624 -41.35 3.72 -30.92
C THR A 624 -42.61 4.12 -30.16
N ASP A 625 -42.53 5.14 -29.30
CA ASP A 625 -43.69 5.67 -28.60
C ASP A 625 -44.59 6.42 -29.60
N PRO A 626 -45.92 6.17 -29.63
CA PRO A 626 -46.84 6.86 -30.55
C PRO A 626 -46.80 8.39 -30.42
N ALA A 627 -46.41 8.93 -29.26
CA ALA A 627 -46.27 10.36 -29.04
C ALA A 627 -45.00 10.97 -29.66
N TYR A 628 -44.05 10.14 -30.12
CA TYR A 628 -42.80 10.60 -30.73
C TYR A 628 -43.04 11.48 -31.97
N ASP A 629 -44.05 11.15 -32.78
CA ASP A 629 -44.40 11.93 -33.97
C ASP A 629 -44.88 13.34 -33.64
N SER A 630 -45.35 13.57 -32.41
CA SER A 630 -45.79 14.86 -31.91
C SER A 630 -44.66 15.80 -31.46
N LEU A 631 -43.41 15.30 -31.42
CA LEU A 631 -42.22 16.12 -31.16
C LEU A 631 -41.94 17.08 -32.33
N ASP A 632 -41.35 18.23 -32.01
CA ASP A 632 -40.80 19.12 -33.03
C ASP A 632 -39.53 18.53 -33.67
N ASP A 633 -39.14 19.09 -34.82
CA ASP A 633 -38.00 18.57 -35.58
C ASP A 633 -36.68 18.65 -34.80
N VAL A 634 -36.56 19.60 -33.86
CA VAL A 634 -35.38 19.79 -33.01
C VAL A 634 -35.27 18.68 -31.95
N ALA A 635 -36.37 18.32 -31.29
CA ALA A 635 -36.39 17.23 -30.32
C ALA A 635 -36.25 15.85 -30.98
N LYS A 636 -36.78 15.68 -32.20
CA LYS A 636 -36.55 14.48 -33.02
C LYS A 636 -35.07 14.35 -33.39
N ASP A 637 -34.42 15.45 -33.75
CA ASP A 637 -32.98 15.50 -34.01
C ASP A 637 -32.15 15.18 -32.75
N TRP A 638 -32.57 15.62 -31.56
CA TRP A 638 -31.89 15.24 -30.31
C TRP A 638 -31.95 13.73 -30.03
N ALA A 639 -33.11 13.10 -30.22
CA ALA A 639 -33.25 11.66 -30.07
C ALA A 639 -32.41 10.90 -31.12
N GLU A 640 -32.35 11.39 -32.36
CA GLU A 640 -31.50 10.83 -33.41
C GLU A 640 -30.00 10.98 -33.09
N GLN A 641 -29.59 12.17 -32.64
CA GLN A 641 -28.23 12.44 -32.22
C GLN A 641 -27.81 11.59 -31.02
N LEU A 642 -28.68 11.31 -30.05
CA LEU A 642 -28.36 10.41 -28.93
C LEU A 642 -28.37 8.94 -29.32
N ALA A 643 -29.19 8.56 -30.31
CA ALA A 643 -29.13 7.25 -30.90
C ALA A 643 -27.79 7.02 -31.64
N GLN A 644 -27.20 8.06 -32.22
CA GLN A 644 -25.93 7.96 -32.95
C GLN A 644 -24.71 8.21 -32.05
N HIS A 645 -24.81 9.20 -31.16
CA HIS A 645 -23.76 9.77 -30.32
C HIS A 645 -24.22 9.88 -28.85
N PRO A 646 -24.30 8.75 -28.12
CA PRO A 646 -24.77 8.73 -26.73
C PRO A 646 -23.87 9.52 -25.76
N GLU A 647 -22.65 9.86 -26.17
CA GLU A 647 -21.73 10.73 -25.41
C GLU A 647 -22.10 12.22 -25.41
N ARG A 648 -23.08 12.65 -26.21
CA ARG A 648 -23.51 14.07 -26.27
C ARG A 648 -24.37 14.43 -25.06
N GLU A 649 -23.72 14.62 -23.91
CA GLU A 649 -24.38 14.90 -22.62
C GLU A 649 -25.35 16.08 -22.69
N ALA A 650 -24.99 17.15 -23.42
CA ALA A 650 -25.85 18.33 -23.58
C ALA A 650 -27.16 18.02 -24.32
N VAL A 651 -27.15 17.04 -25.23
CA VAL A 651 -28.35 16.60 -25.96
C VAL A 651 -29.17 15.66 -25.08
N GLN A 652 -28.50 14.79 -24.31
CA GLN A 652 -29.12 13.90 -23.33
C GLN A 652 -29.93 14.67 -22.29
N GLU A 653 -29.32 15.71 -21.72
CA GLU A 653 -29.94 16.54 -20.68
C GLU A 653 -31.18 17.27 -21.21
N ARG A 654 -31.11 17.83 -22.42
CA ARG A 654 -32.27 18.48 -23.08
C ARG A 654 -33.42 17.51 -23.33
N LEU A 655 -33.14 16.28 -23.78
CA LEU A 655 -34.17 15.28 -24.01
C LEU A 655 -34.78 14.76 -22.70
N TYR A 656 -33.96 14.60 -21.67
CA TYR A 656 -34.44 14.25 -20.32
C TYR A 656 -35.35 15.34 -19.75
N GLU A 657 -34.95 16.61 -19.83
CA GLU A 657 -35.75 17.75 -19.38
C GLU A 657 -37.10 17.81 -20.09
N LEU A 658 -37.12 17.58 -21.41
CA LEU A 658 -38.35 17.55 -22.20
C LEU A 658 -39.32 16.48 -21.71
N LEU A 659 -38.85 15.23 -21.56
CA LEU A 659 -39.70 14.12 -21.11
C LEU A 659 -40.10 14.26 -19.64
N ASN A 660 -39.23 14.80 -18.80
CA ASN A 660 -39.54 15.05 -17.40
C ASN A 660 -40.54 16.22 -17.26
N ALA A 661 -40.50 17.21 -18.15
CA ALA A 661 -41.52 18.26 -18.22
C ALA A 661 -42.87 17.70 -18.70
N ASP A 662 -42.89 16.83 -19.71
CA ASP A 662 -44.11 16.16 -20.17
C ASP A 662 -44.74 15.30 -19.06
N LYS A 663 -43.92 14.49 -18.36
CA LYS A 663 -44.32 13.69 -17.20
C LYS A 663 -45.02 14.50 -16.10
N ASN A 664 -44.56 15.74 -15.88
CA ASN A 664 -45.06 16.63 -14.83
C ASN A 664 -46.16 17.58 -15.34
N SER A 665 -46.54 17.49 -16.62
CA SER A 665 -47.62 18.30 -17.19
C SER A 665 -48.99 17.79 -16.76
N THR A 666 -50.02 18.63 -16.93
CA THR A 666 -51.41 18.25 -16.63
C THR A 666 -52.00 17.24 -17.61
N ASP A 667 -51.39 17.08 -18.79
CA ASP A 667 -51.82 16.17 -19.85
C ASP A 667 -50.59 15.58 -20.57
N PRO A 668 -49.90 14.59 -19.96
CA PRO A 668 -48.68 14.00 -20.51
C PRO A 668 -48.97 13.31 -21.84
N LYS A 669 -48.20 13.67 -22.88
CA LYS A 669 -48.34 13.09 -24.22
C LYS A 669 -47.67 11.73 -24.32
N PHE A 670 -46.52 11.55 -23.68
CA PHE A 670 -45.78 10.29 -23.71
C PHE A 670 -46.39 9.24 -22.79
N SER A 671 -46.21 7.97 -23.14
CA SER A 671 -46.75 6.85 -22.37
C SER A 671 -46.19 6.81 -20.94
N LYS A 672 -46.96 6.21 -20.02
CA LYS A 672 -46.50 5.96 -18.65
C LYS A 672 -45.25 5.08 -18.61
N ASP A 673 -45.10 4.19 -19.58
CA ASP A 673 -43.91 3.33 -19.74
C ASP A 673 -42.68 4.16 -20.07
N THR A 674 -42.77 5.06 -21.06
CA THR A 674 -41.72 6.04 -21.38
C THR A 674 -41.33 6.86 -20.14
N HIS A 675 -42.30 7.36 -19.38
CA HIS A 675 -42.04 8.16 -18.17
C HIS A 675 -41.48 7.39 -16.97
N ALA A 676 -41.82 6.11 -16.84
CA ALA A 676 -41.40 5.27 -15.73
C ALA A 676 -40.06 4.58 -16.01
N HIS A 677 -39.77 4.24 -17.26
CA HIS A 677 -38.65 3.38 -17.63
C HIS A 677 -37.63 4.03 -18.57
N LEU A 678 -38.04 4.92 -19.50
CA LEU A 678 -37.11 5.56 -20.44
C LEU A 678 -36.57 6.89 -19.93
N THR A 679 -37.42 7.75 -19.37
CA THR A 679 -37.01 9.05 -18.83
C THR A 679 -35.91 8.93 -17.77
N PRO A 680 -35.97 7.98 -16.80
CA PRO A 680 -34.88 7.84 -15.82
C PRO A 680 -33.54 7.40 -16.43
N LEU A 681 -33.55 6.66 -17.54
CA LEU A 681 -32.32 6.25 -18.24
C LEU A 681 -31.64 7.41 -18.97
N LEU A 682 -32.40 8.45 -19.31
CA LEU A 682 -31.89 9.69 -19.89
C LEU A 682 -31.46 10.69 -18.82
N LYS A 683 -31.88 10.52 -17.55
CA LYS A 683 -31.39 11.36 -16.45
C LYS A 683 -29.88 11.32 -16.43
N LYS A 684 -29.25 12.49 -16.43
CA LYS A 684 -27.81 12.60 -16.22
C LYS A 684 -27.45 11.83 -14.95
N ALA A 685 -26.71 10.74 -15.12
CA ALA A 685 -26.23 9.98 -13.98
C ALA A 685 -25.34 10.92 -13.17
N GLU A 686 -25.63 11.08 -11.87
CA GLU A 686 -24.78 11.86 -10.96
C GLU A 686 -23.34 11.32 -10.91
N SER A 687 -23.15 10.07 -11.35
CA SER A 687 -21.86 9.49 -11.73
C SER A 687 -22.09 8.36 -12.75
N PRO A 688 -21.91 8.56 -14.06
CA PRO A 688 -21.98 7.45 -15.01
C PRO A 688 -20.83 6.47 -14.72
N GLY A 689 -21.14 5.20 -14.70
CA GLY A 689 -20.14 4.14 -14.55
C GLY A 689 -19.04 4.21 -15.62
N ARG A 690 -17.79 3.96 -15.20
CA ARG A 690 -16.63 3.95 -16.10
C ARG A 690 -16.42 2.62 -16.83
N LEU A 691 -16.91 1.52 -16.28
CA LEU A 691 -16.72 0.19 -16.87
C LEU A 691 -17.73 -0.02 -17.99
N ARG A 692 -17.23 -0.05 -19.23
CA ARG A 692 -17.98 -0.49 -20.40
C ARG A 692 -18.40 -1.94 -20.21
N LYS A 693 -19.59 -2.33 -20.70
CA LYS A 693 -19.98 -3.75 -20.80
C LYS A 693 -18.88 -4.59 -21.47
N SER A 694 -18.66 -5.79 -20.94
CA SER A 694 -17.59 -6.70 -21.36
C SER A 694 -17.71 -7.07 -22.85
N GLY A 695 -18.93 -7.17 -23.38
CA GLY A 695 -19.19 -7.48 -24.78
C GLY A 695 -18.90 -6.31 -25.74
N PRO A 696 -18.58 -6.57 -27.02
CA PRO A 696 -18.60 -5.57 -28.07
C PRO A 696 -20.01 -5.10 -28.38
N ALA A 697 -20.15 -3.84 -28.80
CA ALA A 697 -21.42 -3.35 -29.35
C ALA A 697 -21.77 -4.14 -30.62
N LEU A 698 -23.00 -4.66 -30.66
CA LEU A 698 -23.56 -5.39 -31.80
C LEU A 698 -24.38 -4.48 -32.75
N ARG A 699 -24.38 -3.16 -32.51
CA ARG A 699 -25.17 -2.17 -33.25
C ARG A 699 -24.96 -2.21 -34.77
N TYR A 700 -23.72 -2.43 -35.20
CA TYR A 700 -23.31 -2.44 -36.61
C TYR A 700 -22.80 -3.82 -37.05
N ILE A 701 -23.25 -4.90 -36.41
CA ILE A 701 -22.63 -6.22 -36.54
C ILE A 701 -22.61 -6.75 -37.98
N LYS A 702 -23.63 -6.44 -38.78
CA LYS A 702 -23.72 -6.81 -40.22
C LYS A 702 -22.60 -6.20 -41.07
N HIS A 703 -22.03 -5.08 -40.63
CA HIS A 703 -20.93 -4.42 -41.33
C HIS A 703 -19.56 -5.04 -41.02
N LYS A 704 -19.49 -5.91 -40.01
CA LYS A 704 -18.25 -6.50 -39.49
C LYS A 704 -18.09 -7.98 -39.83
N VAL A 705 -19.13 -8.80 -39.68
CA VAL A 705 -19.08 -10.26 -39.87
C VAL A 705 -20.16 -10.73 -40.84
N ASP A 706 -19.96 -11.91 -41.43
CA ASP A 706 -20.99 -12.58 -42.23
C ASP A 706 -21.84 -13.54 -41.37
N ALA A 707 -22.93 -14.05 -41.96
CA ALA A 707 -23.87 -14.93 -41.27
C ALA A 707 -23.25 -16.27 -40.80
N PRO A 708 -22.44 -16.99 -41.62
CA PRO A 708 -21.80 -18.23 -41.18
C PRO A 708 -20.88 -18.03 -39.97
N PHE A 709 -20.04 -16.98 -39.98
CA PHE A 709 -19.17 -16.68 -38.85
C PHE A 709 -19.98 -16.34 -37.60
N LEU A 710 -21.03 -15.52 -37.73
CA LEU A 710 -21.84 -15.09 -36.58
C LEU A 710 -22.57 -16.29 -35.93
N PHE A 711 -23.10 -17.21 -36.73
CA PHE A 711 -23.74 -18.43 -36.24
C PHE A 711 -22.78 -19.29 -35.42
N ASP A 712 -21.61 -19.62 -35.99
CA ASP A 712 -20.61 -20.45 -35.33
C ASP A 712 -20.08 -19.77 -34.07
N TRP A 713 -19.88 -18.44 -34.11
CA TRP A 713 -19.41 -17.66 -32.97
C TRP A 713 -20.42 -17.62 -31.81
N ILE A 714 -21.73 -17.58 -32.09
CA ILE A 714 -22.77 -17.64 -31.04
C ILE A 714 -22.86 -19.03 -30.44
N ARG A 715 -22.76 -20.07 -31.28
CA ARG A 715 -22.85 -21.47 -30.86
C ARG A 715 -21.64 -21.92 -30.05
N GLU A 716 -20.44 -21.67 -30.56
CA GLU A 716 -19.17 -22.22 -30.04
C GLU A 716 -18.01 -21.26 -30.34
N PRO A 717 -17.85 -20.19 -29.54
CA PRO A 717 -16.90 -19.12 -29.84
C PRO A 717 -15.41 -19.55 -29.75
N ASP A 718 -15.12 -20.57 -28.95
CA ASP A 718 -13.78 -21.14 -28.77
C ASP A 718 -13.27 -21.87 -30.03
N TYR A 719 -14.17 -22.35 -30.89
CA TYR A 719 -13.83 -22.93 -32.20
C TYR A 719 -13.06 -21.96 -33.11
N PHE A 720 -13.37 -20.66 -33.07
CA PHE A 720 -12.58 -19.65 -33.78
C PHE A 720 -11.44 -19.10 -32.92
N ARG A 721 -11.69 -18.87 -31.62
CA ARG A 721 -10.70 -18.29 -30.72
C ARG A 721 -10.74 -18.99 -29.36
N PRO A 722 -9.81 -19.91 -29.07
CA PRO A 722 -9.75 -20.60 -27.78
C PRO A 722 -9.58 -19.66 -26.57
N SER A 723 -8.92 -18.50 -26.77
CA SER A 723 -8.73 -17.46 -25.74
C SER A 723 -9.91 -16.48 -25.61
N THR A 724 -11.07 -16.79 -26.20
CA THR A 724 -12.24 -15.91 -26.16
C THR A 724 -12.81 -15.78 -24.75
N ARG A 725 -13.24 -14.57 -24.41
CA ARG A 725 -14.00 -14.28 -23.18
C ARG A 725 -15.52 -14.37 -23.37
N MET A 726 -15.98 -14.65 -24.59
CA MET A 726 -17.41 -14.86 -24.84
C MET A 726 -17.79 -16.23 -24.26
N PRO A 727 -18.73 -16.29 -23.29
CA PRO A 727 -19.18 -17.57 -22.76
C PRO A 727 -19.88 -18.38 -23.86
N GLN A 728 -19.70 -19.69 -23.82
CA GLN A 728 -20.46 -20.64 -24.62
C GLN A 728 -21.80 -20.91 -23.92
N PHE A 729 -22.90 -20.62 -24.60
CA PHE A 729 -24.25 -20.83 -24.06
C PHE A 729 -24.92 -22.11 -24.59
N PHE A 730 -24.49 -22.59 -25.75
CA PHE A 730 -25.07 -23.72 -26.48
C PHE A 730 -24.11 -24.92 -26.50
N GLY A 731 -24.61 -26.12 -26.74
CA GLY A 731 -23.78 -27.34 -26.81
C GLY A 731 -23.23 -27.84 -25.47
N LEU A 732 -23.81 -27.42 -24.33
CA LEU A 732 -23.35 -27.76 -22.97
C LEU A 732 -24.21 -28.84 -22.29
N TRP A 733 -24.44 -29.97 -22.96
CA TRP A 733 -25.43 -30.98 -22.55
C TRP A 733 -24.94 -32.03 -21.53
N ASN A 734 -23.70 -31.93 -21.05
CA ASN A 734 -23.09 -32.94 -20.17
C ASN A 734 -23.91 -33.27 -18.91
N HIS A 735 -24.72 -32.32 -18.43
CA HIS A 735 -25.55 -32.47 -17.24
C HIS A 735 -26.92 -33.14 -17.49
N ILE A 736 -27.30 -33.37 -18.76
CA ILE A 736 -28.57 -33.98 -19.19
C ILE A 736 -28.38 -35.18 -20.13
N GLN A 737 -27.17 -35.74 -20.20
CA GLN A 737 -26.84 -36.87 -21.07
C GLN A 737 -27.77 -38.08 -20.88
N GLY A 738 -28.18 -38.70 -21.99
CA GLY A 738 -29.04 -39.88 -22.02
C GLY A 738 -30.52 -39.62 -21.75
N THR A 739 -30.94 -38.35 -21.66
CA THR A 739 -32.34 -37.97 -21.43
C THR A 739 -33.02 -37.49 -22.71
N SER A 740 -34.35 -37.45 -22.73
CA SER A 740 -35.10 -36.78 -23.81
C SER A 740 -34.73 -35.30 -23.95
N GLY A 741 -34.25 -34.66 -22.87
CA GLY A 741 -33.78 -33.28 -22.88
C GLY A 741 -32.55 -33.07 -23.76
N GLU A 742 -31.62 -34.03 -23.83
CA GLU A 742 -30.44 -33.97 -24.71
C GLU A 742 -30.86 -33.98 -26.19
N ALA A 743 -31.76 -34.90 -26.58
CA ALA A 743 -32.24 -35.00 -27.95
C ALA A 743 -33.03 -33.75 -28.38
N MET A 744 -33.79 -33.14 -27.48
CA MET A 744 -34.50 -31.88 -27.75
C MET A 744 -33.52 -30.71 -27.88
N ALA A 745 -32.57 -30.56 -26.95
CA ALA A 745 -31.56 -29.50 -27.00
C ALA A 745 -30.73 -29.57 -28.29
N ALA A 746 -30.22 -30.75 -28.64
CA ALA A 746 -29.46 -30.95 -29.88
C ALA A 746 -30.25 -30.62 -31.15
N ARG A 747 -31.57 -30.80 -31.14
CA ARG A 747 -32.46 -30.49 -32.27
C ARG A 747 -32.79 -28.99 -32.37
N TYR A 748 -33.08 -28.33 -31.25
CA TYR A 748 -33.65 -26.97 -31.25
C TYR A 748 -32.61 -25.86 -31.10
N GLU A 749 -31.49 -26.09 -30.40
CA GLU A 749 -30.46 -25.06 -30.21
C GLU A 749 -29.94 -24.48 -31.54
N PRO A 750 -29.68 -25.25 -32.62
CA PRO A 750 -29.30 -24.68 -33.91
C PRO A 750 -30.33 -23.70 -34.48
N ILE A 751 -31.63 -23.96 -34.25
CA ILE A 751 -32.73 -23.09 -34.70
C ILE A 751 -32.74 -21.80 -33.88
N GLU A 752 -32.52 -21.88 -32.57
CA GLU A 752 -32.40 -20.72 -31.69
C GLU A 752 -31.20 -19.85 -32.08
N VAL A 753 -30.04 -20.45 -32.34
CA VAL A 753 -28.83 -19.75 -32.80
C VAL A 753 -29.08 -19.06 -34.14
N LEU A 754 -29.76 -19.73 -35.07
CA LEU A 754 -30.15 -19.13 -36.36
C LEU A 754 -31.08 -17.94 -36.13
N GLY A 755 -32.09 -18.08 -35.27
CA GLY A 755 -33.01 -16.99 -34.91
C GLY A 755 -32.29 -15.76 -34.35
N ILE A 756 -31.33 -15.96 -33.44
CA ILE A 756 -30.49 -14.88 -32.90
C ILE A 756 -29.64 -14.25 -34.01
N THR A 757 -29.02 -15.07 -34.86
CA THR A 757 -28.17 -14.62 -35.98
C THR A 757 -28.95 -13.75 -36.94
N THR A 758 -30.12 -14.21 -37.40
CA THR A 758 -31.01 -13.46 -38.28
C THR A 758 -31.46 -12.15 -37.65
N TYR A 759 -31.90 -12.19 -36.39
CA TYR A 759 -32.32 -10.98 -35.66
C TYR A 759 -31.21 -9.93 -35.59
N LEU A 760 -29.99 -10.34 -35.23
CA LEU A 760 -28.85 -9.42 -35.12
C LEU A 760 -28.47 -8.79 -36.47
N LEU A 761 -28.54 -9.56 -37.56
CA LEU A 761 -28.21 -9.05 -38.90
C LEU A 761 -29.31 -8.13 -39.44
N GLU A 762 -30.59 -8.44 -39.21
CA GLU A 762 -31.72 -7.62 -39.67
C GLU A 762 -31.87 -6.32 -38.88
N ARG A 763 -31.54 -6.34 -37.58
CA ARG A 763 -31.59 -5.14 -36.71
C ARG A 763 -30.29 -4.34 -36.69
N SER A 764 -29.28 -4.75 -37.44
CA SER A 764 -28.04 -3.99 -37.56
C SER A 764 -28.31 -2.64 -38.21
N GLN A 765 -27.74 -1.58 -37.63
CA GLN A 765 -27.75 -0.24 -38.20
C GLN A 765 -26.70 -0.10 -39.28
N ASP A 766 -26.89 0.92 -40.13
CA ASP A 766 -25.91 1.31 -41.14
C ASP A 766 -24.64 1.89 -40.50
N PHE A 767 -23.48 1.59 -41.10
CA PHE A 767 -22.18 2.10 -40.67
C PHE A 767 -21.43 2.78 -41.81
N ALA A 768 -21.06 4.05 -41.62
CA ALA A 768 -20.27 4.82 -42.57
C ALA A 768 -18.77 4.52 -42.39
N TYR A 769 -18.17 3.78 -43.32
CA TYR A 769 -16.75 3.45 -43.32
C TYR A 769 -15.84 4.68 -43.52
N ALA A 770 -14.60 4.59 -43.03
CA ALA A 770 -13.52 5.49 -43.41
C ALA A 770 -12.86 5.01 -44.70
N ASP A 771 -12.40 5.97 -45.51
CA ASP A 771 -11.74 5.71 -46.78
C ASP A 771 -10.20 5.67 -46.63
N PRO A 772 -9.51 4.78 -47.36
CA PRO A 772 -8.06 4.80 -47.52
C PRO A 772 -7.54 6.14 -48.05
N VAL A 773 -6.30 6.50 -47.70
CA VAL A 773 -5.71 7.76 -48.16
C VAL A 773 -5.56 7.76 -49.69
N ALA A 774 -6.19 8.73 -50.34
CA ALA A 774 -6.13 8.87 -51.79
C ALA A 774 -4.69 9.16 -52.27
N GLY A 775 -4.22 8.39 -53.27
CA GLY A 775 -2.87 8.53 -53.82
C GLY A 775 -1.76 7.87 -53.02
N ALA A 776 -2.08 7.11 -51.96
CA ALA A 776 -1.10 6.27 -51.27
C ALA A 776 -0.67 5.07 -52.13
N VAL A 777 0.55 4.59 -51.92
CA VAL A 777 1.04 3.38 -52.60
C VAL A 777 0.27 2.12 -52.16
N PRO A 778 0.20 1.06 -52.99
CA PRO A 778 -0.51 -0.16 -52.63
C PRO A 778 -0.02 -0.78 -51.33
N ALA A 779 -0.94 -1.07 -50.41
CA ALA A 779 -0.63 -1.65 -49.10
C ALA A 779 0.03 -3.04 -49.22
N THR A 780 0.97 -3.35 -48.32
CA THR A 780 1.70 -4.63 -48.29
C THR A 780 1.73 -5.23 -46.88
N ALA A 781 1.63 -6.56 -46.79
CA ALA A 781 1.68 -7.26 -45.50
C ALA A 781 3.00 -7.07 -44.76
N ASP A 782 4.14 -6.98 -45.45
CA ASP A 782 5.45 -6.77 -44.82
C ASP A 782 5.53 -5.42 -44.10
N ARG A 783 5.13 -4.32 -44.76
CA ARG A 783 5.06 -3.01 -44.10
C ARG A 783 4.03 -3.00 -42.96
N GLY A 784 2.91 -3.71 -43.14
CA GLY A 784 1.89 -3.88 -42.12
C GLY A 784 2.40 -4.58 -40.88
N ARG A 785 3.19 -5.64 -41.05
CA ARG A 785 3.84 -6.38 -39.96
C ARG A 785 4.78 -5.48 -39.16
N THR A 786 5.62 -4.70 -39.83
CA THR A 786 6.51 -3.73 -39.17
C THR A 786 5.72 -2.65 -38.44
N ALA A 787 4.66 -2.10 -39.06
CA ALA A 787 3.81 -1.11 -38.42
C ALA A 787 3.09 -1.69 -37.19
N PHE A 788 2.59 -2.92 -37.26
CA PHE A 788 1.94 -3.60 -36.13
C PHE A 788 2.88 -3.76 -34.93
N GLN A 789 4.14 -4.15 -35.17
CA GLN A 789 5.14 -4.29 -34.12
C GLN A 789 5.57 -2.94 -33.51
N THR A 790 5.76 -1.91 -34.34
CA THR A 790 6.36 -0.63 -33.92
C THR A 790 5.35 0.39 -33.41
N ARG A 791 4.06 0.26 -33.75
CA ARG A 791 2.99 1.20 -33.35
C ARG A 791 2.27 0.79 -32.06
N GLY A 792 2.82 -0.18 -31.31
CA GLY A 792 2.33 -0.54 -29.98
C GLY A 792 1.16 -1.53 -29.95
N CYS A 793 0.79 -2.15 -31.08
CA CYS A 793 -0.32 -3.12 -31.11
C CYS A 793 -0.07 -4.33 -30.20
N LEU A 794 1.19 -4.76 -30.08
CA LEU A 794 1.62 -5.86 -29.20
C LEU A 794 1.56 -5.52 -27.71
N ALA A 795 1.35 -4.27 -27.32
CA ALA A 795 1.11 -3.94 -25.91
C ALA A 795 -0.23 -4.52 -25.42
N CYS A 796 -1.23 -4.59 -26.31
CA CYS A 796 -2.57 -5.04 -25.96
C CYS A 796 -2.97 -6.35 -26.65
N HIS A 797 -2.45 -6.66 -27.84
CA HIS A 797 -2.88 -7.81 -28.65
C HIS A 797 -1.82 -8.91 -28.73
N THR A 798 -2.26 -10.16 -28.91
CA THR A 798 -1.41 -11.29 -29.28
C THR A 798 -1.52 -11.59 -30.78
N HIS A 799 -0.44 -12.14 -31.34
CA HIS A 799 -0.40 -12.64 -32.71
C HIS A 799 0.73 -13.69 -32.86
N ASP A 800 0.44 -14.80 -33.52
CA ASP A 800 1.30 -15.98 -33.68
C ASP A 800 2.69 -15.71 -34.31
N GLN A 801 2.84 -14.66 -35.13
CA GLN A 801 4.11 -14.22 -35.71
C GLN A 801 5.03 -13.47 -34.73
N PHE A 802 4.57 -13.21 -33.50
CA PHE A 802 5.28 -12.47 -32.46
C PHE A 802 5.23 -13.19 -31.09
N LYS A 803 5.58 -14.48 -31.05
CA LYS A 803 5.52 -15.31 -29.83
C LYS A 803 6.36 -14.78 -28.67
N ASP A 804 7.46 -14.09 -28.96
CA ASP A 804 8.34 -13.51 -27.94
C ASP A 804 7.70 -12.32 -27.21
N ALA A 805 6.61 -11.74 -27.73
CA ALA A 805 5.93 -10.60 -27.10
C ALA A 805 5.37 -10.95 -25.71
N ASP A 806 5.00 -12.21 -25.48
CA ASP A 806 4.46 -12.67 -24.20
C ASP A 806 5.52 -12.68 -23.09
N ALA A 807 6.81 -12.82 -23.43
CA ALA A 807 7.92 -12.74 -22.47
C ALA A 807 8.08 -11.34 -21.84
N PHE A 808 7.50 -10.32 -22.46
CA PHE A 808 7.53 -8.94 -21.97
C PHE A 808 6.28 -8.57 -21.16
N ARG A 809 5.38 -9.53 -20.91
CA ARG A 809 4.21 -9.36 -20.04
C ARG A 809 4.39 -10.12 -18.72
N PRO A 810 3.94 -9.59 -17.57
CA PRO A 810 3.85 -10.36 -16.33
C PRO A 810 2.97 -11.61 -16.53
N GLN A 811 3.36 -12.72 -15.91
CA GLN A 811 2.69 -14.02 -16.07
C GLN A 811 1.20 -14.01 -15.67
N ASP A 812 0.82 -13.11 -14.77
CA ASP A 812 -0.55 -12.95 -14.26
C ASP A 812 -1.30 -11.76 -14.91
N GLU A 813 -0.74 -11.10 -15.92
CA GLU A 813 -1.38 -9.96 -16.58
C GLU A 813 -2.48 -10.41 -17.56
N ILE A 814 -3.69 -9.87 -17.40
CA ILE A 814 -4.79 -10.08 -18.34
C ILE A 814 -4.51 -9.31 -19.63
N VAL A 815 -4.29 -10.04 -20.73
CA VAL A 815 -4.17 -9.48 -22.09
C VAL A 815 -5.44 -8.72 -22.44
N GLN A 816 -5.33 -7.40 -22.60
CA GLN A 816 -6.49 -6.51 -22.78
C GLN A 816 -7.20 -6.73 -24.13
N GLY A 817 -6.42 -6.91 -25.20
CA GLY A 817 -6.88 -7.09 -26.56
C GLY A 817 -7.01 -8.56 -26.94
N PRO A 818 -7.91 -8.90 -27.88
CA PRO A 818 -8.01 -10.26 -28.39
C PRO A 818 -6.80 -10.69 -29.23
N ASP A 819 -6.62 -12.01 -29.34
CA ASP A 819 -5.73 -12.63 -30.33
C ASP A 819 -6.18 -12.32 -31.77
N LEU A 820 -5.25 -11.80 -32.57
CA LEU A 820 -5.46 -11.34 -33.94
C LEU A 820 -4.91 -12.30 -35.02
N SER A 821 -4.41 -13.48 -34.63
CA SER A 821 -3.79 -14.45 -35.56
C SER A 821 -4.75 -15.00 -36.62
N GLY A 822 -6.06 -14.97 -36.38
CA GLY A 822 -7.10 -15.46 -37.30
C GLY A 822 -7.96 -14.37 -37.97
N MET A 823 -7.53 -13.12 -38.01
CA MET A 823 -8.38 -12.01 -38.47
C MET A 823 -8.72 -12.08 -39.96
N GLY A 824 -7.83 -12.60 -40.80
CA GLY A 824 -8.06 -12.78 -42.23
C GLY A 824 -9.19 -13.77 -42.53
N ASP A 825 -9.34 -14.82 -41.73
CA ASP A 825 -10.45 -15.79 -41.88
C ASP A 825 -11.81 -15.13 -41.55
N LYS A 826 -11.84 -14.32 -40.49
CA LYS A 826 -13.05 -13.64 -40.00
C LYS A 826 -13.50 -12.46 -40.87
N LEU A 827 -12.56 -11.74 -41.48
CA LEU A 827 -12.79 -10.44 -42.13
C LEU A 827 -12.47 -10.48 -43.63
N LYS A 828 -12.53 -11.67 -44.24
CA LYS A 828 -12.16 -11.92 -45.64
C LYS A 828 -13.05 -11.17 -46.63
N HIS A 829 -14.31 -10.94 -46.28
CA HIS A 829 -15.32 -10.26 -47.08
C HIS A 829 -15.06 -8.75 -47.19
N GLU A 830 -15.55 -8.13 -48.27
CA GLU A 830 -15.26 -6.73 -48.60
C GLU A 830 -15.65 -5.75 -47.48
N THR A 831 -16.84 -5.90 -46.91
CA THR A 831 -17.31 -5.06 -45.80
C THR A 831 -16.49 -5.28 -44.52
N GLY A 832 -16.01 -6.50 -44.27
CA GLY A 832 -15.12 -6.83 -43.16
C GLY A 832 -13.76 -6.12 -43.27
N ARG A 833 -13.18 -6.03 -44.48
CA ARG A 833 -11.92 -5.30 -44.70
C ARG A 833 -12.10 -3.78 -44.55
N LYS A 834 -13.20 -3.22 -45.08
CA LYS A 834 -13.56 -1.80 -44.88
C LYS A 834 -13.79 -1.47 -43.40
N TRP A 835 -14.43 -2.39 -42.66
CA TRP A 835 -14.59 -2.28 -41.22
C TRP A 835 -13.23 -2.27 -40.50
N LEU A 836 -12.34 -3.21 -40.83
CA LEU A 836 -11.04 -3.31 -40.18
C LEU A 836 -10.21 -2.04 -40.37
N TYR A 837 -10.19 -1.48 -41.58
CA TYR A 837 -9.52 -0.22 -41.86
C TYR A 837 -10.10 0.92 -41.01
N SER A 838 -11.43 1.04 -40.97
CA SER A 838 -12.12 2.05 -40.16
C SER A 838 -11.81 1.89 -38.67
N TRP A 839 -11.76 0.66 -38.17
CA TRP A 839 -11.47 0.35 -36.76
C TRP A 839 -10.01 0.65 -36.37
N VAL A 840 -9.06 0.35 -37.25
CA VAL A 840 -7.63 0.63 -37.03
C VAL A 840 -7.34 2.13 -37.11
N LYS A 841 -7.98 2.84 -38.06
CA LYS A 841 -7.78 4.28 -38.26
C LYS A 841 -8.50 5.13 -37.20
N GLU A 842 -9.77 4.82 -36.93
CA GLU A 842 -10.65 5.61 -36.05
C GLU A 842 -11.60 4.69 -35.25
N PRO A 843 -11.12 3.97 -34.21
CA PRO A 843 -11.95 3.02 -33.46
C PRO A 843 -13.18 3.67 -32.80
N ASN A 844 -13.06 4.94 -32.39
CA ASN A 844 -14.15 5.71 -31.79
C ASN A 844 -15.35 5.91 -32.72
N ARG A 845 -15.15 5.76 -34.05
CA ARG A 845 -16.22 5.84 -35.05
C ARG A 845 -17.19 4.66 -34.97
N TYR A 846 -16.68 3.48 -34.60
CA TYR A 846 -17.51 2.28 -34.40
C TYR A 846 -18.02 2.19 -32.95
N HIS A 847 -17.22 2.66 -31.98
CA HIS A 847 -17.59 2.69 -30.57
C HIS A 847 -16.89 3.83 -29.83
N SER A 848 -17.63 4.88 -29.43
CA SER A 848 -17.05 6.12 -28.86
C SER A 848 -16.19 5.91 -27.61
N ARG A 849 -16.52 4.93 -26.76
CA ARG A 849 -15.73 4.53 -25.58
C ARG A 849 -14.92 3.24 -25.79
N SER A 850 -14.31 3.07 -26.97
CA SER A 850 -13.47 1.91 -27.23
C SER A 850 -12.23 1.91 -26.33
N VAL A 851 -11.82 0.72 -25.85
CA VAL A 851 -10.51 0.55 -25.18
C VAL A 851 -9.37 0.61 -26.18
N MET A 852 -9.62 0.29 -27.45
CA MET A 852 -8.64 0.46 -28.51
C MET A 852 -8.45 1.96 -28.75
N PRO A 853 -7.24 2.51 -28.46
CA PRO A 853 -7.00 3.94 -28.59
C PRO A 853 -6.91 4.35 -30.06
N ASN A 854 -7.07 5.63 -30.33
CA ASN A 854 -6.63 6.19 -31.60
C ASN A 854 -5.09 6.18 -31.62
N LEU A 855 -4.49 5.39 -32.51
CA LEU A 855 -3.05 5.22 -32.63
C LEU A 855 -2.39 6.31 -33.50
N PHE A 856 -3.15 7.33 -33.92
CA PHE A 856 -2.69 8.45 -34.75
C PHE A 856 -1.92 7.97 -35.98
N LEU A 857 -2.48 6.98 -36.68
CA LEU A 857 -1.89 6.36 -37.88
C LEU A 857 -2.06 7.27 -39.10
N ASP A 858 -1.48 8.45 -39.06
CA ASP A 858 -1.51 9.41 -40.16
C ASP A 858 -0.57 8.98 -41.28
N SER A 859 -0.95 9.30 -42.51
CA SER A 859 -0.11 9.02 -43.67
C SER A 859 1.16 9.84 -43.61
N TYR A 860 2.27 9.24 -44.04
CA TYR A 860 3.58 9.87 -44.08
C TYR A 860 4.26 9.60 -45.42
N GLN A 861 5.28 10.40 -45.76
CA GLN A 861 6.10 10.15 -46.94
C GLN A 861 7.32 9.30 -46.57
N ASP A 862 7.60 8.26 -47.36
CA ASP A 862 8.83 7.49 -47.23
C ASP A 862 10.05 8.25 -47.80
N SER A 863 11.23 7.62 -47.74
CA SER A 863 12.48 8.19 -48.26
C SER A 863 12.48 8.49 -49.75
N ASP A 864 11.58 7.85 -50.50
CA ASP A 864 11.44 8.00 -51.94
C ASP A 864 10.31 9.00 -52.31
N GLY A 865 9.69 9.64 -51.32
CA GLY A 865 8.63 10.63 -51.47
C GLY A 865 7.23 10.03 -51.68
N ASN A 866 7.06 8.71 -51.53
CA ASN A 866 5.78 8.04 -51.67
C ASN A 866 4.93 8.19 -50.41
N THR A 867 3.65 8.48 -50.58
CA THR A 867 2.68 8.50 -49.47
C THR A 867 2.35 7.08 -49.02
N ILE A 868 2.68 6.76 -47.77
CA ILE A 868 2.35 5.49 -47.10
C ILE A 868 1.15 5.69 -46.19
N ASP A 869 0.19 4.76 -46.24
CA ASP A 869 -0.92 4.65 -45.30
C ASP A 869 -0.67 3.48 -44.33
N PRO A 870 -0.20 3.75 -43.09
CA PRO A 870 0.11 2.70 -42.13
C PRO A 870 -1.12 1.87 -41.74
N ALA A 871 -2.32 2.47 -41.74
CA ALA A 871 -3.54 1.75 -41.38
C ALA A 871 -3.89 0.72 -42.47
N ALA A 872 -3.78 1.11 -43.75
CA ALA A 872 -3.99 0.20 -44.87
C ALA A 872 -2.95 -0.95 -44.89
N ASP A 873 -1.68 -0.66 -44.59
CA ASP A 873 -0.63 -1.67 -44.45
C ASP A 873 -0.95 -2.69 -43.34
N ILE A 874 -1.35 -2.22 -42.15
CA ILE A 874 -1.76 -3.11 -41.04
C ILE A 874 -2.97 -3.98 -41.43
N VAL A 875 -3.94 -3.42 -42.16
CA VAL A 875 -5.09 -4.17 -42.69
C VAL A 875 -4.67 -5.23 -43.71
N ALA A 876 -3.66 -4.95 -44.55
CA ALA A 876 -3.11 -5.95 -45.46
C ALA A 876 -2.49 -7.12 -44.70
N PHE A 877 -1.66 -6.83 -43.69
CA PHE A 877 -1.05 -7.84 -42.82
C PHE A 877 -2.08 -8.70 -42.09
N LEU A 878 -3.03 -8.07 -41.38
CA LEU A 878 -4.09 -8.80 -40.66
C LEU A 878 -5.06 -9.53 -41.60
N GLY A 879 -5.16 -9.10 -42.87
CA GLY A 879 -5.96 -9.78 -43.88
C GLY A 879 -5.35 -11.09 -44.38
N GLU A 880 -4.04 -11.27 -44.20
CA GLU A 880 -3.32 -12.52 -44.53
C GLU A 880 -3.21 -13.47 -43.32
N SER A 881 -3.55 -13.01 -42.11
CA SER A 881 -3.52 -13.85 -40.91
C SER A 881 -4.65 -14.88 -40.92
N SER A 882 -4.32 -16.16 -40.75
CA SER A 882 -5.29 -17.26 -40.84
C SER A 882 -4.96 -18.34 -39.81
N VAL A 883 -6.00 -18.83 -39.15
CA VAL A 883 -5.97 -20.03 -38.31
C VAL A 883 -6.62 -21.21 -39.04
N ASN A 884 -6.81 -21.09 -40.36
CA ASN A 884 -7.55 -22.01 -41.21
C ASN A 884 -8.99 -22.27 -40.76
N TRP A 885 -9.63 -21.27 -40.13
CA TRP A 885 -11.01 -21.40 -39.70
C TRP A 885 -11.95 -21.54 -40.91
N ARG A 886 -12.95 -22.42 -40.78
CA ARG A 886 -14.02 -22.61 -41.76
C ARG A 886 -15.34 -22.84 -41.03
N PRO A 887 -16.47 -22.40 -41.62
CA PRO A 887 -17.79 -22.73 -41.11
C PRO A 887 -17.92 -24.24 -40.88
N LYS A 888 -18.53 -24.63 -39.76
CA LYS A 888 -18.81 -26.03 -39.49
C LYS A 888 -19.80 -26.60 -40.53
N PRO A 889 -19.80 -27.93 -40.77
CA PRO A 889 -20.71 -28.55 -41.74
C PRO A 889 -22.20 -28.31 -41.46
N ASP A 890 -22.55 -28.11 -40.18
CA ASP A 890 -23.89 -27.89 -39.64
C ASP A 890 -24.17 -26.40 -39.32
N THR A 891 -23.40 -25.48 -39.90
CA THR A 891 -23.65 -24.04 -39.81
C THR A 891 -24.86 -23.66 -40.66
N LEU A 892 -25.88 -23.07 -40.03
CA LEU A 892 -27.08 -22.57 -40.72
C LEU A 892 -26.91 -21.09 -41.10
N THR A 893 -27.14 -20.75 -42.37
CA THR A 893 -26.97 -19.38 -42.87
C THR A 893 -28.27 -18.71 -43.27
N GLY A 894 -29.36 -19.47 -43.34
CA GLY A 894 -30.72 -18.96 -43.53
C GLY A 894 -31.79 -20.04 -43.49
N PRO A 895 -33.07 -19.66 -43.66
CA PRO A 895 -34.22 -20.57 -43.60
C PRO A 895 -34.16 -21.74 -44.59
N ALA A 896 -33.45 -21.57 -45.72
CA ALA A 896 -33.28 -22.62 -46.72
C ALA A 896 -32.35 -23.77 -46.27
N ASP A 897 -31.49 -23.52 -45.28
CA ASP A 897 -30.55 -24.52 -44.75
C ASP A 897 -31.23 -25.44 -43.72
N LEU A 898 -32.26 -24.96 -43.02
CA LEU A 898 -33.13 -25.80 -42.18
C LEU A 898 -33.75 -26.96 -42.96
N ALA A 899 -34.06 -26.76 -44.24
CA ALA A 899 -34.63 -27.78 -45.11
C ALA A 899 -33.61 -28.86 -45.55
N LYS A 900 -32.31 -28.66 -45.33
CA LYS A 900 -31.26 -29.63 -45.70
C LYS A 900 -30.79 -30.48 -44.52
N ASP A 901 -30.63 -29.90 -43.34
CA ASP A 901 -30.18 -30.62 -42.14
C ASP A 901 -31.28 -31.49 -41.51
N LEU A 902 -32.56 -31.19 -41.77
CA LEU A 902 -33.71 -31.90 -41.19
C LEU A 902 -34.27 -33.04 -42.07
N ASN A 903 -33.55 -33.52 -43.09
CA ASN A 903 -34.10 -34.51 -44.02
C ASN A 903 -34.04 -35.95 -43.50
N GLY A 904 -35.13 -36.35 -42.85
CA GLY A 904 -35.85 -37.56 -43.25
C GLY A 904 -37.04 -37.26 -44.17
N ASP A 905 -37.76 -36.17 -43.94
CA ASP A 905 -38.93 -35.76 -44.72
C ASP A 905 -39.23 -34.26 -44.53
N GLY A 906 -38.72 -33.41 -45.42
CA GLY A 906 -38.83 -31.93 -45.35
C GLY A 906 -40.22 -31.29 -45.28
N GLN A 907 -41.30 -32.04 -45.01
CA GLN A 907 -42.61 -31.52 -44.59
C GLN A 907 -42.73 -31.34 -43.06
N THR A 908 -42.05 -32.16 -42.25
CA THR A 908 -42.25 -32.16 -40.78
C THR A 908 -41.62 -30.98 -40.03
N GLY A 909 -40.51 -30.41 -40.52
CA GLY A 909 -39.82 -29.31 -39.82
C GLY A 909 -40.49 -27.92 -39.93
N LEU A 910 -41.14 -27.63 -41.07
CA LEU A 910 -41.93 -26.40 -41.25
C LEU A 910 -43.29 -26.53 -40.55
N ASP A 911 -43.86 -27.73 -40.54
CA ASP A 911 -45.09 -28.05 -39.81
C ASP A 911 -44.85 -28.02 -38.28
N ASP A 912 -43.71 -28.52 -37.78
CA ASP A 912 -43.31 -28.44 -36.35
C ASP A 912 -43.05 -26.97 -35.91
N LEU A 913 -42.48 -26.12 -36.78
CA LEU A 913 -42.29 -24.69 -36.47
C LEU A 913 -43.63 -23.93 -36.43
N ASN A 914 -44.56 -24.29 -37.33
CA ASN A 914 -45.91 -23.76 -37.35
C ASN A 914 -46.76 -24.29 -36.17
N ASP A 915 -46.56 -25.54 -35.75
CA ASP A 915 -47.21 -26.14 -34.58
C ASP A 915 -46.65 -25.54 -33.28
N LEU A 916 -45.34 -25.28 -33.18
CA LEU A 916 -44.72 -24.54 -32.06
C LEU A 916 -45.22 -23.10 -31.96
N LEU A 917 -45.31 -22.38 -33.08
CA LEU A 917 -45.95 -21.06 -33.12
C LEU A 917 -47.43 -21.15 -32.74
N GLY A 918 -48.12 -22.20 -33.18
CA GLY A 918 -49.53 -22.46 -32.84
C GLY A 918 -49.78 -22.89 -31.40
N GLU A 919 -48.83 -23.53 -30.72
CA GLU A 919 -48.88 -23.87 -29.29
C GLU A 919 -48.42 -22.72 -28.40
N TYR A 920 -47.45 -21.90 -28.84
CA TYR A 920 -46.99 -20.73 -28.09
C TYR A 920 -47.96 -19.54 -28.18
N LEU A 921 -48.76 -19.46 -29.26
CA LEU A 921 -49.82 -18.45 -29.44
C LEU A 921 -51.17 -18.89 -28.85
N ARG A 922 -51.31 -20.14 -28.38
CA ARG A 922 -52.47 -20.65 -27.62
C ARG A 922 -52.20 -20.58 -26.13
#